data_AF-A0A2P7Q165-F1
#
_entry.id   AF-A0A2P7Q165-F1
#
_cell.length_a   1.000
_cell.length_b   1.000
_cell.length_c   1.000
_cell.angle_alpha   90.00
_cell.angle_beta   90.00
_cell.angle_gamma   90.00
#
_symmetry.space_group_name_H-M   'P 1'
#
loop_
_entity.id
_entity.type
_entity.pdbx_description
1 polymer ?
#
loop_
_entity_poly.entity_id
_entity_poly.type
_entity_poly.pdbx_seq_one_letter_code
_entity_poly.pdbx_strand_id
1 'polypeptide(L)'
;MRIKKCISKKIKFNRLAIIISMTFLFVFSSYVEKSNAQYNRIAGNNRYSTAVEISKKIVNSENIILTSGSNYIDALSATVLANATNSSILLIDNGKIDKKTFAEIDRVSPQRIYILGGENSVPKDIEESLEYKGIEISRIAGKNRYETSIKIAEEISKVVDIEEIALASNEADLISASSYCRGNIPIILLDSKKPNIDYINSKMGIKKTVFGGENSVSNKVYEEVDASRRIAGSNRYSTAIEIAKASGKSTKAYIASGENIIDALTLGPLANQEDANIILSRKIGLSKETIDYVENSYKYNITIIGGKNSVPDDIFRKIKPQVAPTDRTSFEYWDYYNHYRRDIIMSQEEIKKKNKHNISASKYLYTVENIKGEYGVISKRVVMKAKPIASKNPDSFDDYSALTGLFPWDEVAIVGYNADKSWAHVFTTDYEGWIPTNSIMKLSREKMIDLRSKDFITYINRQIKTNTADVIDMGSYLPLKEENSSYYKVFMPIAGNSYRTKTVDIPKNQAVKGYLDFTEANVIKQVLKFQGEKYGWGHSNLSRDCSGLIRDVYRSFGIVMSRDASSQEKDIIGKKIDFRSAKDQKSKEELLLKQRAGSGFYLPGHVFMYLGKDQNNRPMIIHQYGYSYINGKKQARFRTEITDANQKSSKHHSFLYYVNTAVNFYE
;
A
#
# COMPACT_ATOMS: atom_id res chain seq x y z
N MET A 1 -3.42 -72.07 -36.40
CA MET A 1 -2.60 -73.28 -36.55
C MET A 1 -1.36 -73.15 -35.65
N ARG A 2 -0.90 -74.25 -35.02
CA ARG A 2 0.30 -74.37 -34.14
C ARG A 2 0.42 -73.43 -32.92
N ILE A 3 0.20 -74.00 -31.74
CA ILE A 3 0.79 -73.57 -30.46
C ILE A 3 2.05 -74.43 -30.19
N LYS A 4 3.14 -73.82 -29.68
CA LYS A 4 4.19 -74.39 -28.79
C LYS A 4 5.14 -73.23 -28.39
N LYS A 5 5.35 -72.92 -27.10
CA LYS A 5 6.30 -73.53 -26.11
C LYS A 5 7.77 -73.22 -26.47
N CYS A 6 8.68 -72.87 -25.55
CA CYS A 6 8.82 -73.12 -24.09
C CYS A 6 9.31 -71.85 -23.32
N ILE A 7 9.02 -71.58 -22.03
CA ILE A 7 9.48 -72.21 -20.76
C ILE A 7 11.01 -72.07 -20.55
N SER A 8 11.61 -71.67 -19.41
CA SER A 8 11.23 -70.96 -18.14
C SER A 8 12.55 -70.69 -17.33
N LYS A 9 12.70 -70.28 -16.04
CA LYS A 9 11.86 -70.00 -14.85
C LYS A 9 12.72 -69.28 -13.77
N LYS A 10 12.21 -68.27 -13.03
CA LYS A 10 12.43 -68.04 -11.56
C LYS A 10 11.71 -66.77 -11.04
N ILE A 11 11.53 -66.67 -9.72
CA ILE A 11 10.57 -65.78 -9.02
C ILE A 11 11.15 -65.22 -7.71
N LYS A 12 10.97 -63.92 -7.44
CA LYS A 12 10.59 -63.24 -6.15
C LYS A 12 10.62 -61.71 -6.37
N PHE A 13 9.52 -60.97 -6.19
CA PHE A 13 9.08 -60.28 -4.93
C PHE A 13 10.13 -59.25 -4.46
N ASN A 14 9.84 -57.97 -4.17
CA ASN A 14 8.62 -57.24 -3.72
C ASN A 14 8.71 -55.74 -4.18
N ARG A 15 7.77 -54.79 -4.01
CA ARG A 15 6.45 -54.65 -3.32
C ARG A 15 5.67 -53.42 -3.91
N LEU A 16 4.38 -53.28 -3.54
CA LEU A 16 3.54 -52.06 -3.49
C LEU A 16 3.27 -51.19 -4.75
N ALA A 17 1.97 -50.91 -4.99
CA ALA A 17 1.36 -49.58 -5.29
C ALA A 17 0.27 -49.54 -6.40
N ILE A 18 -0.74 -50.43 -6.38
CA ILE A 18 -1.98 -50.30 -7.18
C ILE A 18 -3.20 -50.68 -6.31
N ILE A 19 -4.38 -50.11 -6.63
CA ILE A 19 -5.72 -50.23 -5.99
C ILE A 19 -5.99 -49.24 -4.85
N ILE A 20 -6.53 -48.05 -5.20
CA ILE A 20 -7.88 -47.51 -4.88
C ILE A 20 -8.18 -46.55 -6.07
N SER A 21 -9.09 -46.86 -7.00
CA SER A 21 -10.56 -46.76 -6.96
C SER A 21 -11.12 -45.33 -6.94
N MET A 22 -12.30 -45.15 -7.54
CA MET A 22 -12.89 -43.88 -7.97
C MET A 22 -13.05 -42.80 -6.88
N THR A 23 -12.21 -41.76 -6.92
CA THR A 23 -12.57 -40.40 -6.47
C THR A 23 -11.87 -39.37 -7.36
N PHE A 24 -12.54 -38.97 -8.44
CA PHE A 24 -12.08 -37.86 -9.29
C PHE A 24 -12.44 -36.52 -8.62
N LEU A 25 -11.88 -36.28 -7.43
CA LEU A 25 -12.11 -35.04 -6.70
C LEU A 25 -11.57 -33.87 -7.51
N PHE A 26 -12.45 -32.91 -7.79
CA PHE A 26 -12.05 -31.57 -8.23
C PHE A 26 -11.25 -30.89 -7.12
N VAL A 27 -9.95 -31.16 -7.04
CA VAL A 27 -9.01 -30.25 -6.39
C VAL A 27 -8.77 -29.09 -7.35
N PHE A 28 -9.81 -28.28 -7.53
CA PHE A 28 -9.62 -26.86 -7.78
C PHE A 28 -8.76 -26.36 -6.62
N SER A 29 -7.47 -26.15 -6.86
CA SER A 29 -6.67 -25.33 -5.97
C SER A 29 -7.23 -23.93 -6.10
N SER A 30 -8.20 -23.61 -5.25
CA SER A 30 -8.79 -22.29 -5.13
C SER A 30 -7.75 -21.36 -4.50
N TYR A 31 -6.76 -20.99 -5.31
CA TYR A 31 -6.18 -19.67 -5.27
C TYR A 31 -7.31 -18.67 -5.52
N VAL A 32 -8.06 -18.44 -4.45
CA VAL A 32 -8.87 -17.24 -4.29
C VAL A 32 -7.88 -16.09 -4.45
N GLU A 33 -7.95 -15.39 -5.58
CA GLU A 33 -7.32 -14.10 -5.71
C GLU A 33 -7.68 -13.30 -4.46
N LYS A 34 -6.69 -12.69 -3.78
CA LYS A 34 -6.96 -11.83 -2.63
C LYS A 34 -7.58 -10.52 -3.14
N SER A 35 -8.81 -10.64 -3.61
CA SER A 35 -9.70 -9.56 -4.00
C SER A 35 -9.85 -8.57 -2.85
N ASN A 36 -10.43 -7.41 -3.12
CA ASN A 36 -10.77 -6.46 -2.07
C ASN A 36 -11.83 -7.11 -1.16
N ALA A 37 -11.37 -7.82 -0.13
CA ALA A 37 -12.18 -8.44 0.89
C ALA A 37 -12.87 -7.32 1.67
N GLN A 38 -14.05 -6.93 1.19
CA GLN A 38 -14.83 -5.85 1.74
C GLN A 38 -15.31 -6.27 3.13
N TYR A 39 -14.55 -5.88 4.14
CA TYR A 39 -14.87 -6.16 5.53
C TYR A 39 -16.28 -5.65 5.86
N ASN A 40 -17.02 -6.46 6.62
CA ASN A 40 -18.34 -6.07 7.11
C ASN A 40 -18.22 -4.72 7.83
N ARG A 41 -19.18 -3.81 7.62
CA ARG A 41 -19.23 -2.51 8.29
C ARG A 41 -20.61 -2.30 8.91
N ILE A 42 -20.63 -1.90 10.18
CA ILE A 42 -21.84 -1.41 10.86
C ILE A 42 -21.66 0.10 11.02
N ALA A 43 -22.45 0.88 10.29
CA ALA A 43 -22.35 2.34 10.27
C ALA A 43 -23.67 2.97 9.81
N GLY A 44 -24.06 4.06 10.46
CA GLY A 44 -25.10 4.95 9.98
C GLY A 44 -24.55 6.23 9.36
N ASN A 45 -25.45 7.12 8.94
CA ASN A 45 -25.08 8.44 8.39
C ASN A 45 -24.50 9.39 9.46
N ASN A 46 -24.74 9.09 10.75
CA ASN A 46 -24.30 9.83 11.92
C ASN A 46 -24.22 8.87 13.14
N ARG A 47 -23.62 9.33 14.25
CA ARG A 47 -23.44 8.53 15.48
C ARG A 47 -24.72 7.90 16.01
N TYR A 48 -25.84 8.63 15.96
CA TYR A 48 -27.17 8.18 16.36
C TYR A 48 -27.66 7.00 15.49
N SER A 49 -27.53 7.13 14.17
CA SER A 49 -27.81 6.03 13.24
C SER A 49 -26.83 4.86 13.43
N THR A 50 -25.56 5.09 13.75
CA THR A 50 -24.59 4.00 14.01
C THR A 50 -24.99 3.20 15.26
N ALA A 51 -25.38 3.87 16.35
CA ALA A 51 -25.89 3.24 17.56
C ALA A 51 -27.11 2.33 17.27
N VAL A 52 -28.06 2.84 16.47
CA VAL A 52 -29.23 2.09 16.02
C VAL A 52 -28.85 0.88 15.17
N GLU A 53 -27.91 0.99 14.23
CA GLU A 53 -27.46 -0.17 13.42
C GLU A 53 -26.61 -1.18 14.20
N ILE A 54 -26.00 -0.78 15.33
CA ILE A 54 -25.36 -1.69 16.30
C ILE A 54 -26.43 -2.41 17.15
N SER A 55 -27.42 -1.68 17.67
CA SER A 55 -28.53 -2.24 18.46
C SER A 55 -29.28 -3.35 17.72
N LYS A 56 -29.50 -3.20 16.41
CA LYS A 56 -30.08 -4.23 15.52
C LYS A 56 -29.24 -5.51 15.33
N LYS A 57 -28.03 -5.58 15.88
CA LYS A 57 -27.18 -6.79 15.90
C LYS A 57 -27.12 -7.45 17.28
N ILE A 58 -27.54 -6.75 18.32
CA ILE A 58 -27.71 -7.32 19.66
C ILE A 58 -29.00 -8.16 19.63
N VAL A 59 -28.93 -9.37 20.17
CA VAL A 59 -29.99 -10.37 20.18
C VAL A 59 -30.55 -10.46 21.60
N ASN A 60 -31.88 -10.42 21.72
CA ASN A 60 -32.59 -10.48 23.01
C ASN A 60 -32.18 -9.39 24.02
N SER A 61 -31.88 -8.17 23.57
CA SER A 61 -31.66 -7.05 24.51
C SER A 61 -32.95 -6.72 25.26
N GLU A 62 -32.90 -6.74 26.59
CA GLU A 62 -34.06 -6.56 27.47
C GLU A 62 -34.28 -5.10 27.87
N ASN A 63 -33.23 -4.29 27.81
CA ASN A 63 -33.13 -2.95 28.37
C ASN A 63 -32.41 -2.00 27.40
N ILE A 64 -32.42 -0.70 27.69
CA ILE A 64 -31.66 0.29 26.91
C ILE A 64 -30.88 1.21 27.85
N ILE A 65 -29.64 1.50 27.51
CA ILE A 65 -28.91 2.66 28.03
C ILE A 65 -29.14 3.83 27.07
N LEU A 66 -29.67 4.94 27.58
CA LEU A 66 -29.87 6.17 26.83
C LEU A 66 -28.93 7.27 27.32
N THR A 67 -28.20 7.90 26.42
CA THR A 67 -27.28 9.00 26.79
C THR A 67 -27.12 10.04 25.67
N SER A 68 -26.45 11.14 25.97
CA SER A 68 -26.12 12.19 25.01
C SER A 68 -25.08 11.69 24.02
N GLY A 69 -25.36 11.72 22.72
CA GLY A 69 -24.32 11.51 21.71
C GLY A 69 -23.41 12.72 21.51
N SER A 70 -23.76 13.91 22.02
CA SER A 70 -22.91 15.10 21.98
C SER A 70 -22.12 15.31 23.27
N ASN A 71 -22.70 15.05 24.45
CA ASN A 71 -22.02 15.06 25.76
C ASN A 71 -21.91 13.65 26.39
N TYR A 72 -21.37 12.69 25.63
CA TYR A 72 -21.29 11.26 26.00
C TYR A 72 -20.38 10.94 27.20
N ILE A 73 -19.74 11.95 27.79
CA ILE A 73 -18.64 11.81 28.75
C ILE A 73 -19.11 11.16 30.06
N ASP A 74 -20.34 11.46 30.50
CA ASP A 74 -20.96 10.82 31.68
C ASP A 74 -21.17 9.31 31.49
N ALA A 75 -21.26 8.86 30.24
CA ALA A 75 -21.58 7.49 29.85
C ALA A 75 -20.36 6.69 29.36
N LEU A 76 -19.12 7.14 29.58
CA LEU A 76 -17.93 6.38 29.15
C LEU A 76 -17.92 4.95 29.71
N SER A 77 -18.26 4.78 31.00
CA SER A 77 -18.36 3.46 31.65
C SER A 77 -19.63 2.66 31.30
N ALA A 78 -20.51 3.17 30.41
CA ALA A 78 -21.81 2.58 30.11
C ALA A 78 -21.75 1.10 29.69
N THR A 79 -20.72 0.72 28.92
CA THR A 79 -20.59 -0.64 28.38
C THR A 79 -20.72 -1.72 29.46
N VAL A 80 -20.10 -1.56 30.63
CA VAL A 80 -20.13 -2.62 31.65
C VAL A 80 -21.52 -2.76 32.26
N LEU A 81 -22.22 -1.64 32.51
CA LEU A 81 -23.61 -1.67 32.96
C LEU A 81 -24.53 -2.26 31.89
N ALA A 82 -24.31 -1.92 30.62
CA ALA A 82 -25.07 -2.47 29.51
C ALA A 82 -24.87 -4.00 29.38
N ASN A 83 -23.63 -4.47 29.55
CA ASN A 83 -23.29 -5.89 29.59
C ASN A 83 -23.92 -6.61 30.81
N ALA A 84 -23.96 -5.96 31.98
CA ALA A 84 -24.56 -6.51 33.20
C ALA A 84 -26.10 -6.57 33.15
N THR A 85 -26.74 -5.69 32.37
CA THR A 85 -28.21 -5.51 32.32
C THR A 85 -28.84 -5.95 30.99
N ASN A 86 -28.07 -6.62 30.12
CA ASN A 86 -28.49 -7.01 28.77
C ASN A 86 -29.06 -5.83 27.94
N SER A 87 -28.45 -4.64 28.09
CA SER A 87 -28.90 -3.41 27.42
C SER A 87 -28.19 -3.15 26.09
N SER A 88 -28.89 -2.56 25.13
CA SER A 88 -28.29 -1.85 24.00
C SER A 88 -28.01 -0.39 24.38
N ILE A 89 -27.02 0.27 23.76
CA ILE A 89 -26.70 1.68 24.04
C ILE A 89 -27.17 2.55 22.88
N LEU A 90 -28.08 3.48 23.15
CA LEU A 90 -28.64 4.44 22.20
C LEU A 90 -28.30 5.88 22.58
N LEU A 91 -28.31 6.77 21.58
CA LEU A 91 -27.77 8.13 21.68
C LEU A 91 -28.81 9.18 21.27
N ILE A 92 -28.93 10.26 22.04
CA ILE A 92 -29.76 11.43 21.71
C ILE A 92 -28.92 12.60 21.16
N ASP A 93 -29.51 13.45 20.33
CA ASP A 93 -28.84 14.60 19.72
C ASP A 93 -29.21 15.90 20.45
N ASN A 94 -28.27 16.43 21.26
CA ASN A 94 -28.39 17.75 21.90
C ASN A 94 -29.75 18.03 22.55
N GLY A 95 -30.22 17.10 23.39
CA GLY A 95 -31.51 17.20 24.07
C GLY A 95 -32.72 16.84 23.21
N LYS A 96 -32.55 16.03 22.15
CA LYS A 96 -33.66 15.49 21.33
C LYS A 96 -33.42 14.04 20.96
N ILE A 97 -34.41 13.17 21.17
CA ILE A 97 -34.43 11.84 20.55
C ILE A 97 -34.70 12.03 19.04
N ASP A 98 -33.85 11.43 18.19
CA ASP A 98 -34.09 11.39 16.74
C ASP A 98 -35.09 10.27 16.37
N LYS A 99 -35.78 10.41 15.22
CA LYS A 99 -36.83 9.46 14.80
C LYS A 99 -36.35 8.01 14.69
N LYS A 100 -35.08 7.76 14.37
CA LYS A 100 -34.52 6.40 14.34
C LYS A 100 -34.26 5.85 15.73
N THR A 101 -33.68 6.65 16.62
CA THR A 101 -33.48 6.27 18.02
C THR A 101 -34.82 5.97 18.71
N PHE A 102 -35.86 6.79 18.47
CA PHE A 102 -37.21 6.51 18.97
C PHE A 102 -37.78 5.20 18.41
N ALA A 103 -37.70 4.99 17.10
CA ALA A 103 -38.17 3.76 16.47
C ALA A 103 -37.37 2.51 16.89
N GLU A 104 -36.10 2.66 17.29
CA GLU A 104 -35.27 1.58 17.82
C GLU A 104 -35.60 1.28 19.29
N ILE A 105 -35.94 2.29 20.11
CA ILE A 105 -36.53 2.08 21.44
C ILE A 105 -37.82 1.27 21.32
N ASP A 106 -38.71 1.65 20.40
CA ASP A 106 -39.97 0.92 20.15
C ASP A 106 -39.72 -0.50 19.59
N ARG A 107 -38.71 -0.69 18.72
CA ARG A 107 -38.30 -2.00 18.19
C ARG A 107 -37.74 -2.93 19.27
N VAL A 108 -37.01 -2.39 20.24
CA VAL A 108 -36.48 -3.18 21.38
C VAL A 108 -37.59 -3.45 22.39
N SER A 109 -38.52 -2.51 22.60
CA SER A 109 -39.57 -2.57 23.62
C SER A 109 -38.99 -2.92 25.01
N PRO A 110 -38.06 -2.10 25.54
CA PRO A 110 -37.32 -2.42 26.75
C PRO A 110 -38.20 -2.48 27.99
N GLN A 111 -37.81 -3.31 28.97
CA GLN A 111 -38.40 -3.31 30.31
C GLN A 111 -38.00 -2.04 31.07
N ARG A 112 -36.71 -1.67 31.01
CA ARG A 112 -36.14 -0.49 31.66
C ARG A 112 -35.22 0.31 30.72
N ILE A 113 -35.22 1.64 30.88
CA ILE A 113 -34.24 2.55 30.28
C ILE A 113 -33.36 3.15 31.38
N TYR A 114 -32.05 2.91 31.28
CA TYR A 114 -31.02 3.53 32.10
C TYR A 114 -30.56 4.84 31.45
N ILE A 115 -30.89 5.99 32.03
CA ILE A 115 -30.43 7.30 31.55
C ILE A 115 -29.08 7.62 32.19
N LEU A 116 -28.03 7.75 31.39
CA LEU A 116 -26.68 8.10 31.87
C LEU A 116 -26.33 9.57 31.64
N GLY A 117 -26.10 10.28 32.74
CA GLY A 117 -25.81 11.71 32.78
C GLY A 117 -26.99 12.55 33.33
N GLY A 118 -26.66 13.76 33.76
CA GLY A 118 -27.66 14.70 34.28
C GLY A 118 -28.57 15.29 33.20
N GLU A 119 -29.49 16.17 33.60
CA GLU A 119 -30.46 16.81 32.69
C GLU A 119 -29.81 17.59 31.53
N ASN A 120 -28.60 18.13 31.74
CA ASN A 120 -27.80 18.77 30.68
C ASN A 120 -27.33 17.80 29.58
N SER A 121 -27.25 16.50 29.89
CA SER A 121 -26.84 15.43 28.96
C SER A 121 -28.06 14.77 28.32
N VAL A 122 -29.06 14.39 29.14
CA VAL A 122 -30.38 13.91 28.73
C VAL A 122 -31.45 14.69 29.49
N PRO A 123 -32.12 15.67 28.87
CA PRO A 123 -33.19 16.47 29.48
C PRO A 123 -34.33 15.67 30.12
N LYS A 124 -35.03 16.31 31.07
CA LYS A 124 -36.09 15.69 31.87
C LYS A 124 -37.41 15.48 31.11
N ASP A 125 -37.69 16.32 30.11
CA ASP A 125 -38.84 16.14 29.21
C ASP A 125 -38.74 14.86 28.36
N ILE A 126 -37.51 14.41 28.05
CA ILE A 126 -37.27 13.11 27.41
C ILE A 126 -37.57 11.94 28.35
N GLU A 127 -37.18 12.07 29.62
CA GLU A 127 -37.43 11.08 30.68
C GLU A 127 -38.94 10.94 30.92
N GLU A 128 -39.65 12.04 31.20
CA GLU A 128 -41.11 12.08 31.39
C GLU A 128 -41.88 11.55 30.15
N SER A 129 -41.39 11.82 28.94
CA SER A 129 -41.97 11.32 27.67
C SER A 129 -41.81 9.81 27.48
N LEU A 130 -40.76 9.20 28.06
CA LEU A 130 -40.55 7.75 28.06
C LEU A 130 -41.31 7.07 29.20
N GLU A 131 -41.38 7.68 30.39
CA GLU A 131 -42.25 7.23 31.50
C GLU A 131 -43.71 7.15 31.07
N TYR A 132 -44.20 8.12 30.28
CA TYR A 132 -45.58 8.12 29.77
C TYR A 132 -45.91 6.94 28.85
N LYS A 133 -44.90 6.21 28.31
CA LYS A 133 -45.12 4.93 27.61
C LYS A 133 -45.28 3.73 28.54
N GLY A 134 -45.12 3.89 29.85
CA GLY A 134 -45.11 2.80 30.83
C GLY A 134 -43.78 2.05 30.91
N ILE A 135 -42.69 2.65 30.43
CA ILE A 135 -41.33 2.10 30.53
C ILE A 135 -40.71 2.54 31.86
N GLU A 136 -40.06 1.63 32.59
CA GLU A 136 -39.37 2.00 33.83
C GLU A 136 -38.09 2.78 33.51
N ILE A 137 -37.86 3.93 34.14
CA ILE A 137 -36.67 4.76 33.93
C ILE A 137 -35.79 4.77 35.18
N SER A 138 -34.47 4.68 35.00
CA SER A 138 -33.48 4.83 36.07
C SER A 138 -32.36 5.78 35.63
N ARG A 139 -32.29 6.97 36.22
CA ARG A 139 -31.27 7.97 35.91
C ARG A 139 -30.06 7.85 36.83
N ILE A 140 -28.90 7.62 36.23
CA ILE A 140 -27.60 7.50 36.91
C ILE A 140 -26.74 8.72 36.54
N ALA A 141 -26.60 9.65 37.49
CA ALA A 141 -25.86 10.89 37.31
C ALA A 141 -25.09 11.30 38.58
N GLY A 142 -23.82 11.65 38.42
CA GLY A 142 -23.03 12.35 39.43
C GLY A 142 -22.95 13.86 39.16
N LYS A 143 -22.30 14.61 40.05
CA LYS A 143 -21.97 16.05 39.82
C LYS A 143 -20.94 16.24 38.70
N ASN A 144 -20.26 15.16 38.30
CA ASN A 144 -19.29 15.10 37.22
C ASN A 144 -19.09 13.65 36.75
N ARG A 145 -18.42 13.48 35.60
CA ARG A 145 -18.05 12.21 34.96
C ARG A 145 -17.48 11.13 35.90
N TYR A 146 -16.70 11.51 36.92
CA TYR A 146 -16.05 10.57 37.82
C TYR A 146 -17.05 10.02 38.85
N GLU A 147 -17.85 10.90 39.45
CA GLU A 147 -18.97 10.51 40.32
C GLU A 147 -20.03 9.70 39.54
N THR A 148 -20.30 10.03 38.27
CA THR A 148 -21.17 9.20 37.41
C THR A 148 -20.59 7.80 37.20
N SER A 149 -19.29 7.67 36.92
CA SER A 149 -18.64 6.34 36.80
C SER A 149 -18.69 5.51 38.08
N ILE A 150 -18.64 6.16 39.25
CA ILE A 150 -18.82 5.53 40.55
C ILE A 150 -20.25 5.01 40.71
N LYS A 151 -21.27 5.82 40.42
CA LYS A 151 -22.68 5.39 40.51
C LYS A 151 -23.04 4.29 39.50
N ILE A 152 -22.40 4.29 38.32
CA ILE A 152 -22.48 3.19 37.36
C ILE A 152 -21.91 1.90 37.96
N ALA A 153 -20.75 1.97 38.64
CA ALA A 153 -20.16 0.82 39.33
C ALA A 153 -21.04 0.32 40.50
N GLU A 154 -21.68 1.23 41.24
CA GLU A 154 -22.64 0.89 42.29
C GLU A 154 -23.89 0.20 41.72
N GLU A 155 -24.43 0.65 40.58
CA GLU A 155 -25.55 -0.02 39.92
C GLU A 155 -25.20 -1.44 39.43
N ILE A 156 -24.02 -1.61 38.80
CA ILE A 156 -23.52 -2.94 38.39
C ILE A 156 -23.47 -3.89 39.58
N SER A 157 -22.99 -3.42 40.75
CA SER A 157 -22.88 -4.22 41.98
C SER A 157 -24.22 -4.62 42.63
N LYS A 158 -25.36 -4.16 42.10
CA LYS A 158 -26.70 -4.63 42.49
C LYS A 158 -27.19 -5.81 41.65
N VAL A 159 -26.55 -6.05 40.49
CA VAL A 159 -27.00 -7.00 39.46
C VAL A 159 -26.03 -8.17 39.33
N VAL A 160 -24.73 -7.94 39.53
CA VAL A 160 -23.67 -8.97 39.46
C VAL A 160 -22.62 -8.80 40.55
N ASP A 161 -22.04 -9.91 40.99
CA ASP A 161 -20.88 -9.90 41.89
C ASP A 161 -19.65 -9.28 41.21
N ILE A 162 -18.89 -8.48 41.96
CA ILE A 162 -17.74 -7.72 41.44
C ILE A 162 -16.43 -8.48 41.69
N GLU A 163 -15.85 -9.05 40.63
CA GLU A 163 -14.56 -9.78 40.70
C GLU A 163 -13.35 -8.84 40.77
N GLU A 164 -13.42 -7.71 40.04
CA GLU A 164 -12.30 -6.80 39.82
C GLU A 164 -12.81 -5.39 39.52
N ILE A 165 -12.01 -4.36 39.78
CA ILE A 165 -12.27 -2.97 39.40
C ILE A 165 -11.27 -2.54 38.34
N ALA A 166 -11.79 -2.06 37.21
CA ALA A 166 -10.99 -1.46 36.16
C ALA A 166 -10.84 0.05 36.39
N LEU A 167 -9.63 0.58 36.21
CA LEU A 167 -9.31 1.99 36.44
C LEU A 167 -8.70 2.59 35.17
N ALA A 168 -9.30 3.66 34.64
CA ALA A 168 -8.80 4.37 33.45
C ALA A 168 -8.99 5.87 33.62
N SER A 169 -8.08 6.70 33.09
CA SER A 169 -8.18 8.17 33.16
C SER A 169 -8.44 8.86 31.82
N ASN A 170 -8.53 8.10 30.73
CA ASN A 170 -8.80 8.65 29.39
C ASN A 170 -9.76 7.77 28.59
N GLU A 171 -10.47 8.43 27.66
CA GLU A 171 -11.55 7.86 26.85
C GLU A 171 -11.12 6.65 26.02
N ALA A 172 -9.94 6.68 25.40
CA ALA A 172 -9.54 5.65 24.44
C ALA A 172 -9.11 4.33 25.12
N ASP A 173 -8.36 4.43 26.21
CA ASP A 173 -7.97 3.25 26.99
C ASP A 173 -9.19 2.64 27.72
N LEU A 174 -10.12 3.47 28.21
CA LEU A 174 -11.39 3.03 28.82
C LEU A 174 -12.28 2.25 27.85
N ILE A 175 -12.56 2.81 26.67
CA ILE A 175 -13.40 2.14 25.66
C ILE A 175 -12.77 0.82 25.22
N SER A 176 -11.45 0.77 25.05
CA SER A 176 -10.74 -0.47 24.76
C SER A 176 -10.87 -1.49 25.90
N ALA A 177 -10.72 -1.04 27.16
CA ALA A 177 -10.85 -1.89 28.34
C ALA A 177 -12.23 -2.52 28.48
N SER A 178 -13.28 -1.94 27.88
CA SER A 178 -14.63 -2.48 27.98
C SER A 178 -14.79 -3.91 27.44
N SER A 179 -13.97 -4.36 26.48
CA SER A 179 -13.97 -5.77 26.05
C SER A 179 -13.25 -6.73 27.01
N TYR A 180 -12.33 -6.23 27.85
CA TYR A 180 -11.79 -6.98 28.99
C TYR A 180 -12.82 -7.09 30.11
N CYS A 181 -13.56 -6.01 30.33
CA CYS A 181 -14.36 -5.81 31.55
C CYS A 181 -15.71 -6.54 31.57
N ARG A 182 -16.22 -6.96 30.40
CA ARG A 182 -17.47 -7.71 30.26
C ARG A 182 -18.60 -7.05 31.07
N GLY A 183 -19.35 -7.78 31.89
CA GLY A 183 -20.40 -7.22 32.76
C GLY A 183 -20.02 -7.04 34.23
N ASN A 184 -18.98 -7.74 34.72
CA ASN A 184 -18.69 -7.88 36.15
C ASN A 184 -17.42 -7.14 36.64
N ILE A 185 -16.73 -6.41 35.76
CA ILE A 185 -15.56 -5.59 36.10
C ILE A 185 -15.89 -4.10 35.83
N PRO A 186 -16.54 -3.39 36.78
CA PRO A 186 -16.90 -1.98 36.59
C PRO A 186 -15.66 -1.10 36.34
N ILE A 187 -15.74 -0.24 35.32
CA ILE A 187 -14.69 0.74 35.02
C ILE A 187 -14.98 2.05 35.74
N ILE A 188 -14.12 2.43 36.68
CA ILE A 188 -14.12 3.73 37.34
C ILE A 188 -13.20 4.67 36.55
N LEU A 189 -13.71 5.85 36.22
CA LEU A 189 -12.94 6.91 35.58
C LEU A 189 -12.13 7.66 36.66
N LEU A 190 -10.82 7.72 36.48
CA LEU A 190 -9.88 8.44 37.34
C LEU A 190 -9.71 9.90 36.89
N ASP A 191 -9.90 10.85 37.79
CA ASP A 191 -9.46 12.24 37.60
C ASP A 191 -7.92 12.31 37.69
N SER A 192 -7.24 12.67 36.58
CA SER A 192 -5.78 12.76 36.53
C SER A 192 -5.20 14.02 37.20
N LYS A 193 -6.04 14.95 37.69
CA LYS A 193 -5.65 16.15 38.44
C LYS A 193 -6.00 16.06 39.93
N LYS A 194 -7.15 15.48 40.27
CA LYS A 194 -7.56 15.22 41.66
C LYS A 194 -8.18 13.81 41.80
N PRO A 195 -7.36 12.75 41.81
CA PRO A 195 -7.82 11.36 41.81
C PRO A 195 -8.88 11.06 42.87
N ASN A 196 -9.97 10.43 42.42
CA ASN A 196 -11.12 9.98 43.21
C ASN A 196 -10.83 8.66 43.97
N ILE A 197 -9.71 8.65 44.70
CA ILE A 197 -9.13 7.48 45.39
C ILE A 197 -10.03 6.97 46.53
N ASP A 198 -10.70 7.85 47.27
CA ASP A 198 -11.45 7.49 48.49
C ASP A 198 -12.46 6.34 48.26
N TYR A 199 -13.23 6.40 47.16
CA TYR A 199 -14.16 5.34 46.79
C TYR A 199 -13.44 4.06 46.38
N ILE A 200 -12.34 4.16 45.62
CA ILE A 200 -11.57 3.00 45.14
C ILE A 200 -10.94 2.24 46.31
N ASN A 201 -10.42 2.96 47.30
CA ASN A 201 -9.81 2.38 48.50
C ASN A 201 -10.84 1.87 49.51
N SER A 202 -12.09 2.38 49.48
CA SER A 202 -13.19 1.77 50.24
C SER A 202 -13.48 0.32 49.81
N LYS A 203 -13.12 -0.05 48.57
CA LYS A 203 -13.25 -1.41 48.02
C LYS A 203 -12.00 -2.25 48.32
N MET A 204 -11.72 -2.43 49.62
CA MET A 204 -10.66 -3.31 50.10
C MET A 204 -10.91 -4.77 49.67
N GLY A 205 -9.85 -5.54 49.45
CA GLY A 205 -9.92 -6.94 49.02
C GLY A 205 -10.29 -7.16 47.55
N ILE A 206 -11.04 -6.25 46.92
CA ILE A 206 -11.33 -6.32 45.48
C ILE A 206 -10.07 -5.97 44.68
N LYS A 207 -9.75 -6.83 43.70
CA LYS A 207 -8.62 -6.68 42.79
C LYS A 207 -8.79 -5.45 41.90
N LYS A 208 -7.70 -4.77 41.56
CA LYS A 208 -7.72 -3.53 40.75
C LYS A 208 -6.72 -3.61 39.60
N THR A 209 -7.14 -3.21 38.40
CA THR A 209 -6.27 -3.13 37.21
C THR A 209 -6.34 -1.74 36.57
N VAL A 210 -5.17 -1.14 36.33
CA VAL A 210 -5.03 0.17 35.68
C VAL A 210 -4.82 0.02 34.18
N PHE A 211 -5.68 0.65 33.40
CA PHE A 211 -5.60 0.77 31.95
C PHE A 211 -5.00 2.12 31.56
N GLY A 212 -3.90 2.07 30.80
CA GLY A 212 -3.15 3.25 30.38
C GLY A 212 -1.79 3.41 31.06
N GLY A 213 -0.89 4.12 30.37
CA GLY A 213 0.50 4.31 30.80
C GLY A 213 0.66 5.33 31.94
N GLU A 214 1.90 5.49 32.40
CA GLU A 214 2.25 6.41 33.50
C GLU A 214 1.84 7.87 33.22
N ASN A 215 1.94 8.31 31.96
CA ASN A 215 1.47 9.65 31.52
C ASN A 215 -0.06 9.86 31.63
N SER A 216 -0.83 8.80 31.91
CA SER A 216 -2.28 8.85 32.08
C SER A 216 -2.69 8.55 33.51
N VAL A 217 -2.07 7.56 34.15
CA VAL A 217 -2.21 7.25 35.58
C VAL A 217 -0.81 7.06 36.13
N SER A 218 -0.29 8.02 36.89
CA SER A 218 1.11 8.00 37.36
C SER A 218 1.38 6.81 38.29
N ASN A 219 2.66 6.47 38.48
CA ASN A 219 3.00 5.37 39.40
C ASN A 219 2.60 5.69 40.85
N LYS A 220 2.69 6.97 41.25
CA LYS A 220 2.11 7.45 42.51
C LYS A 220 0.62 7.09 42.63
N VAL A 221 -0.22 7.41 41.64
CA VAL A 221 -1.67 7.10 41.71
C VAL A 221 -1.94 5.60 41.65
N TYR A 222 -1.13 4.85 40.89
CA TYR A 222 -1.17 3.39 40.82
C TYR A 222 -0.90 2.73 42.19
N GLU A 223 0.06 3.27 42.95
CA GLU A 223 0.39 2.85 44.31
C GLU A 223 -0.69 3.31 45.31
N GLU A 224 -1.17 4.56 45.22
CA GLU A 224 -2.20 5.11 46.10
C GLU A 224 -3.56 4.40 45.99
N VAL A 225 -3.87 3.75 44.86
CA VAL A 225 -5.10 2.94 44.67
C VAL A 225 -4.93 1.45 44.94
N ASP A 226 -3.75 0.96 45.35
CA ASP A 226 -3.47 -0.47 45.51
C ASP A 226 -3.74 -1.29 44.22
N ALA A 227 -3.15 -0.84 43.10
CA ALA A 227 -3.32 -1.51 41.81
C ALA A 227 -2.48 -2.80 41.69
N SER A 228 -3.15 -3.93 41.43
CA SER A 228 -2.52 -5.24 41.26
C SER A 228 -1.83 -5.44 39.90
N ARG A 229 -2.25 -4.68 38.87
CA ARG A 229 -1.79 -4.84 37.49
C ARG A 229 -1.93 -3.53 36.71
N ARG A 230 -0.98 -3.25 35.80
CA ARG A 230 -1.12 -2.26 34.72
C ARG A 230 -1.23 -2.96 33.36
N ILE A 231 -2.10 -2.45 32.48
CA ILE A 231 -2.17 -2.83 31.06
C ILE A 231 -2.07 -1.55 30.23
N ALA A 232 -0.98 -1.40 29.48
CA ALA A 232 -0.65 -0.17 28.76
C ALA A 232 0.24 -0.45 27.54
N GLY A 233 0.02 0.28 26.45
CA GLY A 233 0.95 0.37 25.34
C GLY A 233 1.62 1.75 25.29
N SER A 234 2.47 1.97 24.27
CA SER A 234 3.14 3.27 24.05
C SER A 234 2.20 4.41 23.65
N ASN A 235 0.96 4.07 23.27
CA ASN A 235 -0.10 4.97 22.81
C ASN A 235 -1.44 4.19 22.79
N ARG A 236 -2.59 4.89 22.69
CA ARG A 236 -3.94 4.28 22.72
C ARG A 236 -4.16 3.08 21.77
N TYR A 237 -3.52 3.08 20.59
CA TYR A 237 -3.66 2.00 19.62
C TYR A 237 -2.92 0.73 20.06
N SER A 238 -1.74 0.90 20.67
CA SER A 238 -0.98 -0.20 21.28
C SER A 238 -1.58 -0.62 22.63
N THR A 239 -2.18 0.29 23.41
CA THR A 239 -2.92 -0.08 24.63
C THR A 239 -4.11 -0.98 24.30
N ALA A 240 -4.88 -0.67 23.25
CA ALA A 240 -5.96 -1.54 22.78
C ALA A 240 -5.47 -2.95 22.40
N ILE A 241 -4.25 -3.08 21.87
CA ILE A 241 -3.62 -4.38 21.57
C ILE A 241 -3.25 -5.13 22.86
N GLU A 242 -2.65 -4.48 23.86
CA GLU A 242 -2.34 -5.13 25.15
C GLU A 242 -3.59 -5.53 25.93
N ILE A 243 -4.67 -4.75 25.82
CA ILE A 243 -5.99 -5.10 26.36
C ILE A 243 -6.58 -6.31 25.63
N ALA A 244 -6.55 -6.32 24.30
CA ALA A 244 -7.04 -7.45 23.50
C ALA A 244 -6.26 -8.74 23.79
N LYS A 245 -4.94 -8.66 24.01
CA LYS A 245 -4.12 -9.79 24.49
C LYS A 245 -4.50 -10.24 25.90
N ALA A 246 -4.81 -9.30 26.81
CA ALA A 246 -5.17 -9.60 28.19
C ALA A 246 -6.58 -10.18 28.34
N SER A 247 -7.50 -9.87 27.41
CA SER A 247 -8.91 -10.31 27.41
C SER A 247 -9.09 -11.80 27.04
N GLY A 248 -8.06 -12.43 26.45
CA GLY A 248 -8.05 -13.85 26.13
C GLY A 248 -8.05 -14.15 24.63
N LYS A 249 -8.39 -15.38 24.26
CA LYS A 249 -8.33 -15.88 22.87
C LYS A 249 -9.62 -15.65 22.10
N SER A 250 -10.12 -14.41 22.10
CA SER A 250 -11.16 -14.00 21.17
C SER A 250 -10.73 -14.29 19.73
N THR A 251 -11.66 -14.76 18.90
CA THR A 251 -11.43 -15.00 17.47
C THR A 251 -12.04 -13.95 16.56
N LYS A 252 -12.65 -12.90 17.13
CA LYS A 252 -13.33 -11.81 16.42
C LYS A 252 -12.83 -10.45 16.90
N ALA A 253 -12.69 -9.49 16.00
CA ALA A 253 -12.36 -8.11 16.39
C ALA A 253 -13.24 -7.07 15.71
N TYR A 254 -13.67 -6.09 16.49
CA TYR A 254 -14.32 -4.89 15.99
C TYR A 254 -13.30 -3.76 15.86
N ILE A 255 -13.30 -3.08 14.71
CA ILE A 255 -12.34 -2.01 14.41
C ILE A 255 -13.08 -0.67 14.37
N ALA A 256 -12.88 0.15 15.39
CA ALA A 256 -13.55 1.43 15.58
C ALA A 256 -12.54 2.60 15.61
N SER A 257 -13.02 3.84 15.62
CA SER A 257 -12.14 5.02 15.58
C SER A 257 -11.56 5.33 16.96
N GLY A 258 -10.23 5.32 17.09
CA GLY A 258 -9.53 5.84 18.28
C GLY A 258 -9.40 7.37 18.30
N GLU A 259 -9.96 8.06 17.32
CA GLU A 259 -10.02 9.54 17.23
C GLU A 259 -11.43 10.08 17.51
N ASN A 260 -12.48 9.36 17.11
CA ASN A 260 -13.89 9.68 17.37
C ASN A 260 -14.58 8.49 18.05
N ILE A 261 -14.44 8.38 19.37
CA ILE A 261 -14.75 7.16 20.14
C ILE A 261 -16.25 6.88 20.37
N ILE A 262 -17.16 7.79 20.00
CA ILE A 262 -18.60 7.61 20.29
C ILE A 262 -19.25 6.42 19.56
N ASP A 263 -18.81 6.13 18.33
CA ASP A 263 -19.23 4.92 17.60
C ASP A 263 -18.66 3.63 18.26
N ALA A 264 -17.58 3.76 19.05
CA ALA A 264 -16.94 2.67 19.79
C ALA A 264 -17.52 2.48 21.21
N LEU A 265 -18.19 3.48 21.78
CA LEU A 265 -18.93 3.36 23.04
C LEU A 265 -20.17 2.49 22.86
N THR A 266 -20.97 2.77 21.83
CA THR A 266 -22.24 2.05 21.59
C THR A 266 -22.05 0.60 21.14
N LEU A 267 -20.85 0.27 20.66
CA LEU A 267 -20.39 -1.06 20.27
C LEU A 267 -20.30 -2.06 21.43
N GLY A 268 -20.07 -1.58 22.66
CA GLY A 268 -19.68 -2.40 23.81
C GLY A 268 -20.49 -3.70 24.02
N PRO A 269 -21.84 -3.63 24.07
CA PRO A 269 -22.69 -4.81 24.26
C PRO A 269 -22.63 -5.83 23.14
N LEU A 270 -22.53 -5.38 21.88
CA LEU A 270 -22.38 -6.27 20.73
C LEU A 270 -21.01 -6.98 20.77
N ALA A 271 -19.95 -6.26 21.16
CA ALA A 271 -18.63 -6.86 21.34
C ALA A 271 -18.62 -7.90 22.47
N ASN A 272 -19.29 -7.64 23.59
CA ASN A 272 -19.43 -8.58 24.70
C ASN A 272 -20.24 -9.84 24.33
N GLN A 273 -21.39 -9.66 23.65
CA GLN A 273 -22.27 -10.77 23.23
C GLN A 273 -21.58 -11.77 22.28
N GLU A 274 -20.60 -11.31 21.51
CA GLU A 274 -19.85 -12.14 20.55
C GLU A 274 -18.44 -12.54 21.01
N ASP A 275 -18.06 -12.27 22.27
CA ASP A 275 -16.69 -12.42 22.81
C ASP A 275 -15.63 -11.80 21.87
N ALA A 276 -15.88 -10.57 21.40
CA ALA A 276 -15.09 -9.87 20.39
C ALA A 276 -14.24 -8.73 20.99
N ASN A 277 -12.96 -8.66 20.63
CA ASN A 277 -12.07 -7.59 21.10
C ASN A 277 -12.31 -6.26 20.34
N ILE A 278 -12.22 -5.13 21.05
CA ILE A 278 -12.31 -3.79 20.46
C ILE A 278 -10.90 -3.28 20.12
N ILE A 279 -10.64 -3.05 18.83
CA ILE A 279 -9.38 -2.54 18.30
C ILE A 279 -9.57 -1.12 17.76
N LEU A 280 -8.69 -0.21 18.13
CA LEU A 280 -8.74 1.19 17.68
C LEU A 280 -7.94 1.42 16.39
N SER A 281 -8.55 2.12 15.44
CA SER A 281 -7.93 2.62 14.21
C SER A 281 -7.71 4.13 14.26
N ARG A 282 -6.69 4.62 13.56
CA ARG A 282 -6.58 6.04 13.18
C ARG A 282 -7.54 6.32 12.02
N LYS A 283 -7.88 7.58 11.78
CA LYS A 283 -8.59 8.02 10.56
C LYS A 283 -7.80 7.73 9.28
N ILE A 284 -6.49 7.55 9.39
CA ILE A 284 -5.58 7.15 8.31
C ILE A 284 -5.33 5.62 8.24
N GLY A 285 -6.07 4.80 9.01
CA GLY A 285 -5.96 3.34 9.05
C GLY A 285 -5.21 2.79 10.28
N LEU A 286 -4.78 1.54 10.19
CA LEU A 286 -4.08 0.80 11.24
C LEU A 286 -2.56 1.03 11.19
N SER A 287 -1.91 1.06 12.35
CA SER A 287 -0.43 1.06 12.40
C SER A 287 0.12 -0.30 11.95
N LYS A 288 1.41 -0.40 11.57
CA LYS A 288 2.00 -1.70 11.23
C LYS A 288 1.88 -2.72 12.37
N GLU A 289 2.11 -2.29 13.62
CA GLU A 289 1.94 -3.13 14.81
C GLU A 289 0.49 -3.67 14.92
N THR A 290 -0.50 -2.80 14.68
CA THR A 290 -1.92 -3.17 14.72
C THR A 290 -2.31 -4.08 13.55
N ILE A 291 -1.76 -3.86 12.35
CA ILE A 291 -1.92 -4.75 11.19
C ILE A 291 -1.35 -6.13 11.48
N ASP A 292 -0.08 -6.20 11.90
CA ASP A 292 0.63 -7.43 12.19
C ASP A 292 -0.07 -8.22 13.32
N TYR A 293 -0.63 -7.54 14.33
CA TYR A 293 -1.45 -8.19 15.37
C TYR A 293 -2.80 -8.70 14.83
N VAL A 294 -3.55 -7.87 14.09
CA VAL A 294 -4.90 -8.22 13.62
C VAL A 294 -4.89 -9.34 12.57
N GLU A 295 -3.95 -9.32 11.61
CA GLU A 295 -3.82 -10.41 10.63
C GLU A 295 -3.47 -11.75 11.29
N ASN A 296 -2.65 -11.74 12.35
CA ASN A 296 -2.28 -12.96 13.09
C ASN A 296 -3.39 -13.48 14.02
N SER A 297 -4.08 -12.60 14.75
CA SER A 297 -5.09 -13.00 15.75
C SER A 297 -6.48 -13.25 15.16
N TYR A 298 -6.94 -12.43 14.20
CA TYR A 298 -8.34 -12.44 13.73
C TYR A 298 -8.50 -12.78 12.25
N LYS A 299 -7.42 -12.67 11.45
CA LYS A 299 -7.37 -12.92 10.00
C LYS A 299 -8.40 -12.07 9.23
N TYR A 300 -9.58 -12.63 8.94
CA TYR A 300 -10.68 -11.99 8.23
C TYR A 300 -11.95 -11.82 9.10
N ASN A 301 -11.98 -12.37 10.32
CA ASN A 301 -13.13 -12.28 11.23
C ASN A 301 -13.13 -10.92 11.95
N ILE A 302 -13.27 -9.87 11.17
CA ILE A 302 -13.28 -8.48 11.64
C ILE A 302 -14.49 -7.73 11.10
N THR A 303 -14.92 -6.71 11.82
CA THR A 303 -16.01 -5.83 11.39
C THR A 303 -15.68 -4.39 11.74
N ILE A 304 -15.82 -3.49 10.77
CA ILE A 304 -15.52 -2.07 10.90
C ILE A 304 -16.74 -1.35 11.49
N ILE A 305 -16.51 -0.46 12.45
CA ILE A 305 -17.55 0.30 13.14
C ILE A 305 -17.42 1.78 12.80
N GLY A 306 -18.56 2.40 12.49
CA GLY A 306 -18.65 3.82 12.18
C GLY A 306 -18.34 4.18 10.73
N GLY A 307 -18.54 5.46 10.41
CA GLY A 307 -18.47 5.98 9.05
C GLY A 307 -17.06 6.02 8.45
N LYS A 308 -16.99 5.99 7.11
CA LYS A 308 -15.72 6.03 6.33
C LYS A 308 -14.80 7.21 6.66
N ASN A 309 -15.37 8.31 7.18
CA ASN A 309 -14.65 9.52 7.61
C ASN A 309 -13.94 9.39 8.97
N SER A 310 -14.24 8.34 9.75
CA SER A 310 -13.65 8.07 11.08
C SER A 310 -12.86 6.76 11.11
N VAL A 311 -13.24 5.77 10.29
CA VAL A 311 -12.45 4.57 9.97
C VAL A 311 -12.55 4.30 8.46
N PRO A 312 -11.46 4.39 7.68
CA PRO A 312 -11.50 4.25 6.21
C PRO A 312 -11.89 2.82 5.78
N ASP A 313 -12.02 2.57 4.46
CA ASP A 313 -12.15 1.20 3.95
C ASP A 313 -10.78 0.49 3.87
N ASP A 314 -9.75 1.21 3.42
CA ASP A 314 -8.35 0.74 3.33
C ASP A 314 -7.64 0.84 4.70
N ILE A 315 -8.16 0.12 5.70
CA ILE A 315 -7.61 0.12 7.07
C ILE A 315 -6.25 -0.60 7.17
N PHE A 316 -5.94 -1.56 6.29
CA PHE A 316 -4.68 -2.31 6.31
C PHE A 316 -3.54 -1.64 5.52
N ARG A 317 -3.73 -0.41 5.06
CA ARG A 317 -2.67 0.39 4.47
C ARG A 317 -1.54 0.62 5.48
N LYS A 318 -0.41 -0.06 5.28
CA LYS A 318 0.79 0.07 6.13
C LYS A 318 1.19 1.54 6.30
N ILE A 319 0.85 2.11 7.46
CA ILE A 319 1.19 3.48 7.84
C ILE A 319 2.72 3.62 7.91
N LYS A 320 3.22 4.76 7.43
CA LYS A 320 4.65 5.07 7.32
C LYS A 320 5.31 5.23 8.70
N PRO A 321 6.66 5.11 8.78
CA PRO A 321 7.40 5.30 10.02
C PRO A 321 7.08 6.63 10.71
N GLN A 322 7.05 6.60 12.04
CA GLN A 322 6.73 7.76 12.87
C GLN A 322 7.91 8.73 13.05
N VAL A 323 9.10 8.33 12.58
CA VAL A 323 10.27 9.20 12.38
C VAL A 323 10.39 9.47 10.88
N ALA A 324 10.52 10.74 10.50
CA ALA A 324 10.74 11.14 9.12
C ALA A 324 12.08 10.56 8.60
N PRO A 325 12.10 9.79 7.49
CA PRO A 325 13.35 9.24 6.96
C PRO A 325 14.31 10.35 6.53
N THR A 326 15.61 10.10 6.61
CA THR A 326 16.67 11.06 6.25
C THR A 326 17.46 10.67 5.01
N ASP A 327 17.47 9.37 4.64
CA ASP A 327 18.17 8.88 3.47
C ASP A 327 17.45 9.26 2.16
N ARG A 328 17.96 10.30 1.51
CA ARG A 328 17.53 10.79 0.19
C ARG A 328 17.72 9.80 -0.96
N THR A 329 18.31 8.62 -0.75
CA THR A 329 18.36 7.54 -1.75
C THR A 329 17.25 6.51 -1.59
N SER A 330 16.65 6.40 -0.39
CA SER A 330 15.50 5.51 -0.10
C SER A 330 14.20 5.99 -0.76
N PHE A 331 13.33 5.06 -1.14
CA PHE A 331 11.97 5.40 -1.59
C PHE A 331 11.13 5.97 -0.43
N GLU A 332 11.40 5.48 0.78
CA GLU A 332 10.70 5.78 2.02
C GLU A 332 10.77 7.28 2.35
N TYR A 333 11.94 7.91 2.15
CA TYR A 333 12.13 9.35 2.24
C TYR A 333 11.21 10.11 1.26
N TRP A 334 11.29 9.77 -0.02
CA TRP A 334 10.57 10.48 -1.08
C TRP A 334 9.06 10.35 -0.94
N ASP A 335 8.59 9.14 -0.63
CA ASP A 335 7.20 8.84 -0.37
C ASP A 335 6.72 9.50 0.92
N TYR A 336 7.54 9.64 1.98
CA TYR A 336 7.16 10.35 3.21
C TYR A 336 6.71 11.79 2.92
N TYR A 337 7.48 12.56 2.15
CA TYR A 337 7.16 13.97 1.86
C TYR A 337 6.14 14.19 0.74
N ASN A 338 5.96 13.21 -0.17
CA ASN A 338 5.16 13.39 -1.39
C ASN A 338 3.91 12.49 -1.49
N HIS A 339 3.75 11.52 -0.59
CA HIS A 339 2.57 10.67 -0.46
C HIS A 339 2.14 9.95 -1.77
N TYR A 340 3.11 9.42 -2.53
CA TYR A 340 2.88 8.92 -3.89
C TYR A 340 1.72 7.95 -4.04
N ARG A 341 0.98 8.14 -5.14
CA ARG A 341 -0.17 7.33 -5.54
C ARG A 341 0.19 5.87 -5.82
N ARG A 342 -0.74 4.99 -5.46
CA ARG A 342 -0.59 3.53 -5.36
C ARG A 342 -1.73 2.79 -6.07
N ASP A 343 -2.84 3.48 -6.27
CA ASP A 343 -3.80 3.26 -7.35
C ASP A 343 -3.09 3.01 -8.68
N ILE A 344 -3.55 1.97 -9.39
CA ILE A 344 -3.13 1.66 -10.76
C ILE A 344 -3.69 2.75 -11.67
N ILE A 345 -2.79 3.43 -12.38
CA ILE A 345 -3.10 4.62 -13.18
C ILE A 345 -3.66 4.23 -14.55
N MET A 346 -3.16 3.14 -15.11
CA MET A 346 -3.69 2.47 -16.31
C MET A 346 -3.45 0.97 -16.17
N SER A 347 -4.44 0.16 -16.57
CA SER A 347 -4.30 -1.29 -16.68
C SER A 347 -3.39 -1.69 -17.85
N GLN A 348 -2.92 -2.94 -17.85
CA GLN A 348 -2.03 -3.44 -18.90
C GLN A 348 -2.69 -3.47 -20.29
N GLU A 349 -4.01 -3.71 -20.37
CA GLU A 349 -4.73 -3.62 -21.66
C GLU A 349 -4.92 -2.18 -22.14
N GLU A 350 -5.05 -1.19 -21.23
CA GLU A 350 -5.04 0.24 -21.60
C GLU A 350 -3.67 0.70 -22.09
N ILE A 351 -2.59 0.28 -21.41
CA ILE A 351 -1.21 0.55 -21.83
C ILE A 351 -0.94 -0.08 -23.20
N LYS A 352 -1.32 -1.34 -23.41
CA LYS A 352 -1.23 -2.07 -24.69
C LYS A 352 -2.05 -1.41 -25.80
N LYS A 353 -3.26 -0.91 -25.51
CA LYS A 353 -4.09 -0.13 -26.45
C LYS A 353 -3.45 1.21 -26.81
N LYS A 354 -2.93 1.96 -25.82
CA LYS A 354 -2.17 3.20 -26.05
C LYS A 354 -0.90 2.93 -26.85
N ASN A 355 -0.11 1.91 -26.52
CA ASN A 355 1.08 1.52 -27.28
C ASN A 355 0.74 1.22 -28.75
N LYS A 356 -0.31 0.43 -29.02
CA LYS A 356 -0.74 0.14 -30.41
C LYS A 356 -1.08 1.41 -31.19
N HIS A 357 -1.79 2.35 -30.56
CA HIS A 357 -2.05 3.66 -31.17
C HIS A 357 -0.75 4.46 -31.38
N ASN A 358 0.07 4.59 -30.34
CA ASN A 358 1.29 5.38 -30.34
C ASN A 358 2.30 4.90 -31.40
N ILE A 359 2.51 3.59 -31.51
CA ILE A 359 3.40 2.97 -32.52
C ILE A 359 2.87 3.18 -33.95
N SER A 360 1.55 3.31 -34.14
CA SER A 360 0.93 3.54 -35.44
C SER A 360 0.85 5.02 -35.88
N ALA A 361 0.89 5.95 -34.93
CA ALA A 361 0.65 7.38 -35.17
C ALA A 361 1.84 8.29 -34.81
N SER A 362 2.88 7.75 -34.16
CA SER A 362 4.14 8.47 -33.92
C SER A 362 5.03 8.41 -35.16
N LYS A 363 5.69 9.53 -35.46
CA LYS A 363 6.79 9.60 -36.44
C LYS A 363 8.16 9.24 -35.85
N TYR A 364 8.20 8.82 -34.58
CA TYR A 364 9.41 8.46 -33.83
C TYR A 364 9.41 7.00 -33.38
N LEU A 365 8.39 6.22 -33.76
CA LEU A 365 8.28 4.80 -33.47
C LEU A 365 8.03 4.01 -34.77
N TYR A 366 8.47 2.76 -34.78
CA TYR A 366 8.35 1.86 -35.91
C TYR A 366 7.50 0.63 -35.57
N THR A 367 6.61 0.24 -36.48
CA THR A 367 5.96 -1.09 -36.41
C THR A 367 6.92 -2.11 -37.03
N VAL A 368 7.75 -2.75 -36.19
CA VAL A 368 8.86 -3.63 -36.62
C VAL A 368 8.40 -4.72 -37.59
N GLU A 369 7.26 -5.36 -37.34
CA GLU A 369 6.71 -6.40 -38.22
C GLU A 369 6.19 -5.90 -39.59
N ASN A 370 6.15 -4.59 -39.85
CA ASN A 370 5.79 -4.03 -41.15
C ASN A 370 7.01 -3.64 -41.99
N ILE A 371 8.22 -3.72 -41.44
CA ILE A 371 9.46 -3.37 -42.12
C ILE A 371 9.94 -4.57 -42.95
N LYS A 372 10.07 -4.39 -44.27
CA LYS A 372 10.49 -5.44 -45.19
C LYS A 372 11.96 -5.81 -44.96
N GLY A 373 12.20 -6.99 -44.38
CA GLY A 373 13.53 -7.51 -44.09
C GLY A 373 13.52 -8.97 -43.61
N GLU A 374 14.65 -9.43 -43.09
CA GLU A 374 14.68 -10.60 -42.19
C GLU A 374 14.25 -10.17 -40.77
N TYR A 375 13.85 -11.09 -39.90
CA TYR A 375 13.41 -10.77 -38.54
C TYR A 375 14.24 -11.52 -37.49
N GLY A 376 14.22 -11.02 -36.27
CA GLY A 376 14.85 -11.69 -35.14
C GLY A 376 14.65 -10.95 -33.82
N VAL A 377 15.35 -11.44 -32.80
CA VAL A 377 15.45 -10.78 -31.50
C VAL A 377 16.89 -10.70 -31.03
N ILE A 378 17.20 -9.68 -30.25
CA ILE A 378 18.51 -9.47 -29.63
C ILE A 378 18.82 -10.60 -28.64
N SER A 379 19.98 -11.24 -28.78
CA SER A 379 20.41 -12.41 -27.99
C SER A 379 21.16 -12.05 -26.70
N LYS A 380 21.71 -10.84 -26.63
CA LYS A 380 22.59 -10.34 -25.55
C LYS A 380 22.55 -8.82 -25.55
N ARG A 381 22.74 -8.17 -24.40
CA ARG A 381 22.85 -6.69 -24.33
C ARG A 381 23.87 -6.19 -25.36
N VAL A 382 23.46 -5.25 -26.21
CA VAL A 382 24.27 -4.71 -27.30
C VAL A 382 24.02 -3.21 -27.43
N VAL A 383 25.02 -2.47 -27.95
CA VAL A 383 24.90 -1.03 -28.22
C VAL A 383 24.82 -0.84 -29.74
N MET A 384 23.69 -0.34 -30.22
CA MET A 384 23.44 0.04 -31.60
C MET A 384 24.32 1.23 -32.00
N LYS A 385 24.82 1.23 -33.23
CA LYS A 385 25.82 2.19 -33.74
C LYS A 385 25.36 2.93 -34.98
N ALA A 386 25.80 4.18 -35.13
CA ALA A 386 25.54 5.00 -36.33
C ALA A 386 26.24 4.46 -37.60
N LYS A 387 27.26 3.62 -37.45
CA LYS A 387 28.03 2.97 -38.51
C LYS A 387 28.45 1.56 -38.04
N PRO A 388 28.74 0.60 -38.93
CA PRO A 388 29.16 -0.76 -38.56
C PRO A 388 30.61 -0.79 -38.05
N ILE A 389 30.84 -0.23 -36.86
CA ILE A 389 32.15 -0.01 -36.25
C ILE A 389 32.07 -0.35 -34.76
N ALA A 390 33.03 -1.13 -34.26
CA ALA A 390 33.11 -1.48 -32.85
C ALA A 390 33.61 -0.31 -31.99
N SER A 391 33.14 -0.24 -30.74
CA SER A 391 33.64 0.71 -29.74
C SER A 391 35.15 0.54 -29.53
N LYS A 392 35.92 1.63 -29.65
CA LYS A 392 37.38 1.62 -29.37
C LYS A 392 37.68 1.24 -27.91
N ASN A 393 36.79 1.63 -26.99
CA ASN A 393 36.76 1.19 -25.61
C ASN A 393 35.28 0.97 -25.21
N PRO A 394 34.83 -0.28 -25.02
CA PRO A 394 33.44 -0.58 -24.62
C PRO A 394 33.03 0.00 -23.26
N ASP A 395 34.00 0.23 -22.36
CA ASP A 395 33.80 0.74 -21.01
C ASP A 395 33.87 2.28 -20.95
N SER A 396 34.01 2.96 -22.10
CA SER A 396 33.96 4.43 -22.18
C SER A 396 32.51 4.94 -22.14
N PHE A 397 32.28 6.04 -21.43
CA PHE A 397 30.96 6.68 -21.35
C PHE A 397 30.64 7.60 -22.54
N ASP A 398 31.64 7.89 -23.36
CA ASP A 398 31.68 8.95 -24.39
C ASP A 398 31.86 8.38 -25.81
N ASP A 399 31.45 7.14 -26.06
CA ASP A 399 31.40 6.59 -27.41
C ASP A 399 30.25 7.20 -28.22
N TYR A 400 30.52 8.37 -28.83
CA TYR A 400 29.58 9.09 -29.68
C TYR A 400 29.18 8.34 -30.97
N SER A 401 29.71 7.14 -31.24
CA SER A 401 29.15 6.25 -32.27
C SER A 401 27.93 5.47 -31.79
N ALA A 402 27.70 5.40 -30.48
CA ALA A 402 26.54 4.77 -29.86
C ALA A 402 25.25 5.59 -30.06
N LEU A 403 24.19 4.87 -30.39
CA LEU A 403 22.83 5.37 -30.54
C LEU A 403 21.99 4.98 -29.30
N THR A 404 21.87 3.68 -29.05
CA THR A 404 21.13 3.15 -27.90
C THR A 404 21.58 1.73 -27.52
N GLY A 405 21.37 1.38 -26.25
CA GLY A 405 21.37 0.01 -25.79
C GLY A 405 20.09 -0.71 -26.18
N LEU A 406 20.25 -1.94 -26.65
CA LEU A 406 19.20 -2.94 -26.84
C LEU A 406 19.42 -4.11 -25.87
N PHE A 407 18.32 -4.69 -25.41
CA PHE A 407 18.29 -5.72 -24.38
C PHE A 407 17.86 -7.08 -24.95
N PRO A 408 18.15 -8.20 -24.26
CA PRO A 408 17.70 -9.52 -24.70
C PRO A 408 16.18 -9.57 -24.92
N TRP A 409 15.75 -10.22 -26.01
CA TRP A 409 14.38 -10.25 -26.54
C TRP A 409 13.86 -8.98 -27.22
N ASP A 410 14.64 -7.89 -27.31
CA ASP A 410 14.25 -6.75 -28.14
C ASP A 410 14.09 -7.19 -29.62
N GLU A 411 12.95 -6.88 -30.22
CA GLU A 411 12.61 -7.26 -31.59
C GLU A 411 13.35 -6.40 -32.63
N VAL A 412 13.83 -7.04 -33.70
CA VAL A 412 14.53 -6.37 -34.81
C VAL A 412 14.03 -6.82 -36.18
N ALA A 413 13.86 -5.84 -37.07
CA ALA A 413 13.74 -6.07 -38.52
C ALA A 413 15.08 -5.70 -39.18
N ILE A 414 15.69 -6.65 -39.88
CA ILE A 414 17.00 -6.54 -40.52
C ILE A 414 16.80 -6.17 -41.98
N VAL A 415 17.17 -4.94 -42.35
CA VAL A 415 17.01 -4.41 -43.71
C VAL A 415 18.23 -4.58 -44.59
N GLY A 416 19.39 -4.90 -44.01
CA GLY A 416 20.63 -5.08 -44.77
C GLY A 416 21.83 -5.48 -43.91
N TYR A 417 22.98 -5.59 -44.58
CA TYR A 417 24.26 -6.00 -44.01
C TYR A 417 25.40 -5.13 -44.55
N ASN A 418 26.50 -5.06 -43.83
CA ASN A 418 27.77 -4.58 -44.36
C ASN A 418 28.42 -5.68 -45.25
N ALA A 419 29.52 -5.35 -45.94
CA ALA A 419 30.08 -6.20 -47.00
C ALA A 419 30.50 -7.62 -46.55
N ASP A 420 31.04 -7.77 -45.33
CA ASP A 420 31.43 -9.06 -44.73
C ASP A 420 30.29 -9.72 -43.92
N LYS A 421 29.14 -9.05 -43.81
CA LYS A 421 27.97 -9.42 -42.99
C LYS A 421 28.24 -9.54 -41.49
N SER A 422 29.36 -9.00 -40.97
CA SER A 422 29.64 -8.98 -39.53
C SER A 422 28.72 -8.03 -38.76
N TRP A 423 28.11 -7.06 -39.45
CA TRP A 423 27.09 -6.14 -38.93
C TRP A 423 25.80 -6.17 -39.76
N ALA A 424 24.67 -6.16 -39.06
CA ALA A 424 23.33 -6.00 -39.60
C ALA A 424 22.87 -4.55 -39.43
N HIS A 425 22.18 -4.00 -40.43
CA HIS A 425 21.40 -2.77 -40.30
C HIS A 425 19.96 -3.13 -39.91
N VAL A 426 19.49 -2.59 -38.78
CA VAL A 426 18.23 -3.00 -38.16
C VAL A 426 17.39 -1.83 -37.70
N PHE A 427 16.07 -2.05 -37.68
CA PHE A 427 15.10 -1.23 -36.97
C PHE A 427 14.61 -1.96 -35.71
N THR A 428 14.49 -1.23 -34.61
CA THR A 428 13.69 -1.59 -33.43
C THR A 428 12.43 -0.73 -33.39
N THR A 429 11.57 -0.92 -32.39
CA THR A 429 10.37 -0.07 -32.22
C THR A 429 10.70 1.41 -32.01
N ASP A 430 11.91 1.74 -31.52
CA ASP A 430 12.31 3.07 -31.07
C ASP A 430 13.59 3.64 -31.75
N TYR A 431 14.29 2.88 -32.61
CA TYR A 431 15.52 3.32 -33.29
C TYR A 431 15.84 2.57 -34.60
N GLU A 432 16.78 3.11 -35.38
CA GLU A 432 17.38 2.50 -36.57
C GLU A 432 18.92 2.58 -36.51
N GLY A 433 19.64 1.51 -36.85
CA GLY A 433 21.11 1.55 -36.92
C GLY A 433 21.79 0.18 -37.01
N TRP A 434 23.10 0.17 -36.77
CA TRP A 434 23.96 -0.99 -36.94
C TRP A 434 24.18 -1.78 -35.64
N ILE A 435 24.06 -3.11 -35.69
CA ILE A 435 24.48 -4.03 -34.61
C ILE A 435 25.29 -5.21 -35.16
N PRO A 436 26.19 -5.83 -34.37
CA PRO A 436 26.91 -7.02 -34.81
C PRO A 436 25.93 -8.18 -35.06
N THR A 437 26.05 -8.86 -36.20
CA THR A 437 25.16 -9.98 -36.58
C THR A 437 25.20 -11.11 -35.54
N ASN A 438 26.32 -11.29 -34.82
CA ASN A 438 26.46 -12.25 -33.72
C ASN A 438 25.73 -11.84 -32.41
N SER A 439 24.88 -10.82 -32.44
CA SER A 439 23.97 -10.41 -31.35
C SER A 439 22.49 -10.70 -31.63
N ILE A 440 22.17 -11.37 -32.75
CA ILE A 440 20.78 -11.62 -33.18
C ILE A 440 20.48 -13.12 -33.23
N MET A 441 19.34 -13.53 -32.69
CA MET A 441 18.67 -14.80 -33.01
C MET A 441 17.63 -14.54 -34.10
N LYS A 442 17.87 -15.01 -35.33
CA LYS A 442 16.92 -14.83 -36.45
C LYS A 442 15.69 -15.72 -36.28
N LEU A 443 14.55 -15.21 -36.74
CA LEU A 443 13.22 -15.83 -36.64
C LEU A 443 12.41 -15.58 -37.91
N SER A 444 11.36 -16.37 -38.13
CA SER A 444 10.29 -15.95 -39.03
C SER A 444 9.47 -14.83 -38.38
N ARG A 445 8.80 -14.02 -39.20
CA ARG A 445 7.94 -12.92 -38.75
C ARG A 445 6.81 -13.42 -37.84
N GLU A 446 6.21 -14.55 -38.23
CA GLU A 446 5.14 -15.24 -37.52
C GLU A 446 5.64 -15.73 -36.16
N LYS A 447 6.88 -16.27 -36.11
CA LYS A 447 7.46 -16.75 -34.86
C LYS A 447 7.84 -15.63 -33.90
N MET A 448 8.28 -14.47 -34.42
CA MET A 448 8.48 -13.26 -33.61
C MET A 448 7.15 -12.82 -32.97
N ILE A 449 6.06 -12.78 -33.75
CA ILE A 449 4.73 -12.37 -33.26
C ILE A 449 4.15 -13.40 -32.26
N ASP A 450 4.31 -14.71 -32.48
CA ASP A 450 3.91 -15.79 -31.56
C ASP A 450 4.56 -15.66 -30.16
N LEU A 451 5.78 -15.11 -30.08
CA LEU A 451 6.48 -14.94 -28.82
C LEU A 451 5.89 -13.83 -27.96
N ARG A 452 5.18 -12.86 -28.54
CA ARG A 452 4.47 -11.78 -27.81
C ARG A 452 3.30 -12.28 -26.95
N SER A 453 2.84 -13.52 -27.15
CA SER A 453 1.71 -14.11 -26.43
C SER A 453 2.12 -15.11 -25.33
N LYS A 454 3.41 -15.18 -24.97
CA LYS A 454 3.91 -16.08 -23.94
C LYS A 454 3.85 -15.43 -22.57
N ASP A 455 3.68 -16.25 -21.53
CA ASP A 455 3.97 -15.86 -20.15
C ASP A 455 5.41 -15.32 -20.08
N PHE A 456 5.60 -14.21 -19.36
CA PHE A 456 6.87 -13.53 -19.22
C PHE A 456 7.03 -12.92 -17.84
N ILE A 457 8.25 -12.54 -17.52
CA ILE A 457 8.56 -11.64 -16.41
C ILE A 457 9.22 -10.37 -16.94
N THR A 458 9.03 -9.26 -16.24
CA THR A 458 9.81 -8.04 -16.42
C THR A 458 10.87 -7.95 -15.34
N TYR A 459 12.12 -7.73 -15.72
CA TYR A 459 13.20 -7.44 -14.75
C TYR A 459 13.07 -6.00 -14.24
N ILE A 460 12.93 -5.84 -12.92
CA ILE A 460 12.57 -4.57 -12.25
C ILE A 460 13.65 -4.07 -11.26
N ASN A 461 14.89 -4.49 -11.43
CA ASN A 461 16.04 -3.93 -10.72
C ASN A 461 16.99 -3.29 -11.76
N ARG A 462 18.01 -2.52 -11.35
CA ARG A 462 18.83 -1.70 -12.28
C ARG A 462 19.42 -2.53 -13.42
N GLN A 463 20.21 -3.55 -13.05
CA GLN A 463 20.88 -4.47 -13.95
C GLN A 463 21.31 -5.71 -13.15
N ILE A 464 21.36 -6.90 -13.78
CA ILE A 464 22.01 -8.09 -13.26
C ILE A 464 22.98 -8.66 -14.31
N LYS A 465 24.14 -9.14 -13.85
CA LYS A 465 24.97 -10.07 -14.62
C LYS A 465 24.74 -11.47 -14.07
N THR A 466 24.30 -12.39 -14.91
CA THR A 466 23.83 -13.72 -14.49
C THR A 466 24.97 -14.73 -14.36
N ASN A 467 24.70 -15.91 -13.80
CA ASN A 467 25.66 -17.02 -13.74
C ASN A 467 26.12 -17.48 -15.14
N THR A 468 25.29 -17.31 -16.17
CA THR A 468 25.64 -17.56 -17.57
C THR A 468 26.25 -16.34 -18.29
N ALA A 469 26.70 -15.34 -17.51
CA ALA A 469 27.32 -14.08 -17.90
C ALA A 469 26.47 -13.14 -18.77
N ASP A 470 25.17 -13.40 -18.94
CA ASP A 470 24.26 -12.46 -19.61
C ASP A 470 24.09 -11.20 -18.76
N VAL A 471 23.97 -10.04 -19.44
CA VAL A 471 23.57 -8.79 -18.81
C VAL A 471 22.10 -8.53 -19.13
N ILE A 472 21.30 -8.34 -18.10
CA ILE A 472 19.86 -8.07 -18.16
C ILE A 472 19.60 -6.73 -17.47
N ASP A 473 18.88 -5.84 -18.15
CA ASP A 473 18.65 -4.45 -17.75
C ASP A 473 17.17 -4.21 -17.35
N MET A 474 16.90 -3.15 -16.59
CA MET A 474 15.55 -2.78 -16.19
C MET A 474 14.59 -2.69 -17.40
N GLY A 475 13.40 -3.28 -17.27
CA GLY A 475 12.40 -3.32 -18.32
C GLY A 475 12.64 -4.38 -19.40
N SER A 476 13.63 -5.28 -19.23
CA SER A 476 13.79 -6.43 -20.12
C SER A 476 12.57 -7.36 -20.03
N TYR A 477 11.99 -7.70 -21.18
CA TYR A 477 10.96 -8.72 -21.35
C TYR A 477 11.62 -10.10 -21.40
N LEU A 478 11.22 -11.03 -20.53
CA LEU A 478 11.87 -12.34 -20.40
C LEU A 478 10.81 -13.45 -20.38
N PRO A 479 10.63 -14.23 -21.47
CA PRO A 479 9.68 -15.34 -21.53
C PRO A 479 9.93 -16.36 -20.41
N LEU A 480 8.88 -16.65 -19.66
CA LEU A 480 8.90 -17.56 -18.51
C LEU A 480 8.87 -19.01 -18.98
N LYS A 481 9.72 -19.85 -18.41
CA LYS A 481 9.68 -21.31 -18.59
C LYS A 481 8.93 -21.99 -17.45
N GLU A 482 9.34 -21.68 -16.22
CA GLU A 482 8.88 -22.32 -14.99
C GLU A 482 9.08 -21.37 -13.81
N GLU A 483 8.23 -21.48 -12.80
CA GLU A 483 8.26 -20.65 -11.60
C GLU A 483 8.52 -21.53 -10.37
N ASN A 484 9.53 -21.17 -9.57
CA ASN A 484 9.90 -21.87 -8.34
C ASN A 484 9.64 -20.96 -7.13
N SER A 485 9.86 -21.47 -5.91
CA SER A 485 9.62 -20.70 -4.66
C SER A 485 10.44 -19.40 -4.58
N SER A 486 11.72 -19.44 -4.98
CA SER A 486 12.67 -18.32 -4.83
C SER A 486 13.04 -17.61 -6.15
N TYR A 487 12.77 -18.21 -7.30
CA TYR A 487 13.23 -17.72 -8.61
C TYR A 487 12.25 -18.04 -9.73
N TYR A 488 12.31 -17.22 -10.79
CA TYR A 488 11.73 -17.50 -12.10
C TYR A 488 12.82 -18.05 -13.02
N LYS A 489 12.55 -19.12 -13.77
CA LYS A 489 13.47 -19.58 -14.84
C LYS A 489 12.95 -19.05 -16.17
N VAL A 490 13.77 -18.28 -16.86
CA VAL A 490 13.42 -17.64 -18.13
C VAL A 490 14.19 -18.24 -19.29
N PHE A 491 13.61 -18.15 -20.49
CA PHE A 491 14.34 -18.40 -21.73
C PHE A 491 15.22 -17.20 -22.07
N MET A 492 16.47 -17.45 -22.44
CA MET A 492 17.40 -16.45 -22.98
C MET A 492 17.80 -16.83 -24.41
N PRO A 493 17.78 -15.90 -25.38
CA PRO A 493 17.97 -16.22 -26.78
C PRO A 493 19.45 -16.47 -27.12
N ILE A 494 19.74 -17.38 -28.05
CA ILE A 494 21.09 -17.70 -28.52
C ILE A 494 21.22 -17.24 -29.97
N ALA A 495 22.27 -16.47 -30.28
CA ALA A 495 22.49 -15.96 -31.63
C ALA A 495 22.59 -17.08 -32.69
N GLY A 496 22.19 -16.75 -33.92
CA GLY A 496 22.22 -17.65 -35.07
C GLY A 496 20.95 -17.60 -35.91
N ASN A 497 20.86 -18.51 -36.89
CA ASN A 497 19.83 -18.53 -37.93
C ASN A 497 18.57 -19.35 -37.57
N SER A 498 18.37 -19.70 -36.29
CA SER A 498 17.24 -20.51 -35.84
C SER A 498 16.89 -20.25 -34.36
N TYR A 499 15.62 -20.50 -34.00
CA TYR A 499 15.13 -20.37 -32.62
C TYR A 499 15.86 -21.35 -31.69
N ARG A 500 16.76 -20.83 -30.85
CA ARG A 500 17.51 -21.60 -29.86
C ARG A 500 17.63 -20.78 -28.57
N THR A 501 17.28 -21.38 -27.44
CA THR A 501 17.26 -20.69 -26.15
C THR A 501 18.01 -21.49 -25.08
N LYS A 502 18.81 -20.82 -24.26
CA LYS A 502 19.25 -21.35 -22.96
C LYS A 502 18.25 -20.93 -21.87
N THR A 503 18.39 -21.47 -20.66
CA THR A 503 17.60 -21.04 -19.49
C THR A 503 18.46 -20.34 -18.46
N VAL A 504 17.91 -19.33 -17.80
CA VAL A 504 18.58 -18.55 -16.75
C VAL A 504 17.62 -18.29 -15.60
N ASP A 505 18.13 -18.31 -14.37
CA ASP A 505 17.35 -18.12 -13.15
C ASP A 505 17.42 -16.66 -12.66
N ILE A 506 16.25 -16.06 -12.44
CA ILE A 506 16.08 -14.66 -12.01
C ILE A 506 15.43 -14.65 -10.62
N PRO A 507 16.06 -14.07 -9.58
CA PRO A 507 15.48 -14.00 -8.24
C PRO A 507 14.13 -13.28 -8.20
N LYS A 508 13.15 -13.86 -7.51
CA LYS A 508 11.77 -13.35 -7.45
C LYS A 508 11.63 -11.93 -6.87
N ASN A 509 12.60 -11.47 -6.09
CA ASN A 509 12.64 -10.10 -5.56
C ASN A 509 13.20 -9.06 -6.55
N GLN A 510 13.63 -9.46 -7.75
CA GLN A 510 14.19 -8.57 -8.78
C GLN A 510 13.37 -8.52 -10.08
N ALA A 511 12.27 -9.28 -10.17
CA ALA A 511 11.40 -9.34 -11.33
C ALA A 511 9.93 -9.52 -10.91
N VAL A 512 9.00 -9.22 -11.82
CA VAL A 512 7.56 -9.48 -11.64
C VAL A 512 7.03 -10.26 -12.83
N LYS A 513 6.02 -11.12 -12.63
CA LYS A 513 5.31 -11.76 -13.75
C LYS A 513 4.48 -10.71 -14.48
N GLY A 514 4.53 -10.70 -15.82
CA GLY A 514 3.99 -9.61 -16.63
C GLY A 514 4.84 -8.33 -16.51
N TYR A 515 4.20 -7.18 -16.71
CA TYR A 515 4.78 -5.85 -16.41
C TYR A 515 4.45 -5.42 -14.98
N LEU A 516 5.20 -4.45 -14.45
CA LEU A 516 4.93 -3.88 -13.14
C LEU A 516 3.65 -3.00 -13.16
N ASP A 517 2.93 -2.98 -12.04
CA ASP A 517 1.77 -2.10 -11.87
C ASP A 517 2.14 -0.63 -12.05
N PHE A 518 1.46 0.04 -12.99
CA PHE A 518 1.72 1.43 -13.32
C PHE A 518 1.14 2.37 -12.27
N THR A 519 1.96 2.67 -11.25
CA THR A 519 1.64 3.56 -10.12
C THR A 519 2.74 4.60 -9.96
N GLU A 520 2.39 5.79 -9.45
CA GLU A 520 3.36 6.87 -9.21
C GLU A 520 4.43 6.43 -8.20
N ALA A 521 4.03 5.70 -7.15
CA ALA A 521 4.95 5.06 -6.22
C ALA A 521 5.93 4.10 -6.90
N ASN A 522 5.50 3.30 -7.87
CA ASN A 522 6.39 2.36 -8.56
C ASN A 522 7.33 3.07 -9.55
N VAL A 523 6.89 4.12 -10.26
CA VAL A 523 7.78 4.92 -11.12
C VAL A 523 8.95 5.49 -10.31
N ILE A 524 8.66 6.08 -9.14
CA ILE A 524 9.70 6.63 -8.27
C ILE A 524 10.62 5.53 -7.71
N LYS A 525 10.08 4.35 -7.30
CA LYS A 525 10.92 3.20 -6.92
C LYS A 525 11.85 2.72 -8.03
N GLN A 526 11.48 2.87 -9.31
CA GLN A 526 12.36 2.47 -10.41
C GLN A 526 13.48 3.49 -10.63
N VAL A 527 13.16 4.78 -10.76
CA VAL A 527 14.17 5.80 -11.06
C VAL A 527 15.23 5.93 -9.96
N LEU A 528 14.86 5.75 -8.68
CA LEU A 528 15.79 5.84 -7.55
C LEU A 528 16.89 4.77 -7.56
N LYS A 529 16.67 3.60 -8.18
CA LYS A 529 17.69 2.52 -8.30
C LYS A 529 18.89 2.92 -9.16
N PHE A 530 18.75 3.97 -9.95
CA PHE A 530 19.83 4.54 -10.76
C PHE A 530 20.67 5.58 -10.03
N GLN A 531 20.28 6.04 -8.84
CA GLN A 531 21.05 7.03 -8.07
C GLN A 531 22.53 6.61 -7.92
N GLY A 532 23.45 7.44 -8.43
CA GLY A 532 24.89 7.16 -8.47
C GLY A 532 25.38 6.26 -9.63
N GLU A 533 24.53 5.77 -10.53
CA GLU A 533 24.96 5.09 -11.76
C GLU A 533 25.81 6.05 -12.62
N LYS A 534 26.96 5.59 -13.13
CA LYS A 534 27.80 6.38 -14.05
C LYS A 534 27.04 6.65 -15.35
N TYR A 535 27.23 7.84 -15.92
CA TYR A 535 26.70 8.18 -17.25
C TYR A 535 27.26 7.22 -18.33
N GLY A 536 26.50 7.02 -19.40
CA GLY A 536 26.89 6.23 -20.57
C GLY A 536 26.09 6.64 -21.82
N TRP A 537 26.72 7.39 -22.71
CA TRP A 537 26.12 7.87 -23.97
C TRP A 537 25.60 6.70 -24.81
N GLY A 538 24.32 6.74 -25.22
CA GLY A 538 23.72 5.66 -26.01
C GLY A 538 23.72 4.30 -25.29
N HIS A 539 23.68 4.30 -23.95
CA HIS A 539 23.87 3.13 -23.06
C HIS A 539 25.25 2.44 -23.15
N SER A 540 26.31 3.16 -23.53
CA SER A 540 27.70 2.69 -23.40
C SER A 540 28.11 2.47 -21.93
N ASN A 541 29.28 1.86 -21.65
CA ASN A 541 29.75 1.59 -20.27
C ASN A 541 28.71 0.83 -19.38
N LEU A 542 27.91 -0.04 -20.01
CA LEU A 542 26.79 -0.80 -19.41
C LEU A 542 25.72 0.05 -18.68
N SER A 543 25.71 1.37 -18.82
CA SER A 543 24.77 2.27 -18.13
C SER A 543 23.82 2.98 -19.11
N ARG A 544 23.47 4.25 -18.86
CA ARG A 544 22.44 5.05 -19.56
C ARG A 544 22.86 6.52 -19.73
N ASP A 545 22.17 7.20 -20.63
CA ASP A 545 22.07 8.67 -20.67
C ASP A 545 20.74 9.17 -20.08
N CYS A 546 20.49 10.46 -20.19
CA CYS A 546 19.31 11.12 -19.63
C CYS A 546 17.99 10.55 -20.15
N SER A 547 17.84 10.37 -21.47
CA SER A 547 16.62 9.83 -22.07
C SER A 547 16.54 8.30 -22.03
N GLY A 548 17.69 7.61 -22.04
CA GLY A 548 17.75 6.16 -21.78
C GLY A 548 17.27 5.79 -20.37
N LEU A 549 17.57 6.61 -19.37
CA LEU A 549 17.04 6.47 -18.00
C LEU A 549 15.51 6.56 -17.97
N ILE A 550 14.92 7.58 -18.62
CA ILE A 550 13.46 7.73 -18.69
C ILE A 550 12.83 6.52 -19.39
N ARG A 551 13.36 6.14 -20.57
CA ARG A 551 12.86 5.02 -21.37
C ARG A 551 12.85 3.72 -20.58
N ASP A 552 13.98 3.35 -19.96
CA ASP A 552 14.12 2.06 -19.28
C ASP A 552 13.28 1.98 -17.99
N VAL A 553 13.09 3.11 -17.29
CA VAL A 553 12.11 3.22 -16.19
C VAL A 553 10.70 2.93 -16.69
N TYR A 554 10.25 3.61 -17.74
CA TYR A 554 8.88 3.44 -18.26
C TYR A 554 8.65 2.07 -18.93
N ARG A 555 9.69 1.46 -19.50
CA ARG A 555 9.69 0.08 -20.03
C ARG A 555 9.31 -0.96 -18.98
N SER A 556 9.58 -0.70 -17.68
CA SER A 556 9.16 -1.58 -16.57
C SER A 556 7.65 -1.80 -16.48
N PHE A 557 6.86 -0.86 -17.02
CA PHE A 557 5.40 -0.86 -17.01
C PHE A 557 4.80 -1.23 -18.38
N GLY A 558 5.64 -1.68 -19.32
CA GLY A 558 5.25 -1.98 -20.69
C GLY A 558 5.03 -0.75 -21.57
N ILE A 559 5.28 0.47 -21.09
CA ILE A 559 5.08 1.70 -21.88
C ILE A 559 6.21 1.84 -22.89
N VAL A 560 5.84 1.89 -24.18
CA VAL A 560 6.77 2.11 -25.30
C VAL A 560 6.92 3.63 -25.52
N MET A 561 8.15 4.10 -25.71
CA MET A 561 8.44 5.50 -26.05
C MET A 561 9.72 5.65 -26.89
N SER A 562 9.78 6.74 -27.65
CA SER A 562 10.96 7.09 -28.45
C SER A 562 12.21 7.35 -27.60
N ARG A 563 13.38 7.18 -28.22
CA ARG A 563 14.64 7.04 -27.49
C ARG A 563 15.32 8.35 -27.07
N ASP A 564 15.25 9.39 -27.90
CA ASP A 564 16.01 10.62 -27.71
C ASP A 564 15.18 11.68 -26.98
N ALA A 565 15.80 12.45 -26.09
CA ALA A 565 15.10 13.50 -25.32
C ALA A 565 14.33 14.49 -26.22
N SER A 566 14.89 14.85 -27.37
CA SER A 566 14.29 15.75 -28.37
C SER A 566 13.14 15.12 -29.17
N SER A 567 13.05 13.79 -29.19
CA SER A 567 11.94 13.02 -29.76
C SER A 567 10.85 12.85 -28.70
N GLN A 568 11.21 12.45 -27.47
CA GLN A 568 10.29 12.33 -26.33
C GLN A 568 9.54 13.64 -26.01
N GLU A 569 10.18 14.82 -26.14
CA GLU A 569 9.53 16.13 -26.02
C GLU A 569 8.35 16.31 -27.01
N LYS A 570 8.47 15.71 -28.21
CA LYS A 570 7.65 15.99 -29.41
C LYS A 570 6.77 14.82 -29.84
N ASP A 571 6.96 13.65 -29.24
CA ASP A 571 6.19 12.44 -29.50
C ASP A 571 4.72 12.61 -29.13
N ILE A 572 3.82 11.77 -29.62
CA ILE A 572 2.40 11.82 -29.26
C ILE A 572 2.12 11.28 -27.84
N ILE A 573 3.12 10.65 -27.23
CA ILE A 573 3.05 9.95 -25.94
C ILE A 573 2.97 10.92 -24.78
N GLY A 574 2.05 10.67 -23.85
CA GLY A 574 1.83 11.48 -22.66
C GLY A 574 1.29 12.89 -22.96
N LYS A 575 0.79 13.54 -21.91
CA LYS A 575 0.24 14.89 -21.97
C LYS A 575 1.35 15.93 -21.82
N LYS A 576 1.42 16.89 -22.74
CA LYS A 576 2.40 17.98 -22.73
C LYS A 576 1.88 19.14 -21.90
N ILE A 577 2.78 19.77 -21.15
CA ILE A 577 2.57 21.06 -20.49
C ILE A 577 3.63 22.00 -21.06
N ASP A 578 3.21 23.13 -21.66
CA ASP A 578 4.15 24.12 -22.18
C ASP A 578 4.76 24.95 -21.04
N PHE A 579 6.08 24.83 -20.89
CA PHE A 579 6.86 25.61 -19.93
C PHE A 579 7.43 26.90 -20.54
N ARG A 580 7.28 27.13 -21.85
CA ARG A 580 7.72 28.37 -22.53
C ARG A 580 6.85 29.57 -22.11
N SER A 581 5.60 29.31 -21.74
CA SER A 581 4.67 30.25 -21.07
C SER A 581 5.26 30.94 -19.83
N ALA A 582 6.01 30.20 -19.01
CA ALA A 582 6.70 30.72 -17.83
C ALA A 582 8.08 31.29 -18.22
N LYS A 583 8.24 32.62 -18.06
CA LYS A 583 9.37 33.39 -18.62
C LYS A 583 10.59 33.50 -17.71
N ASP A 584 10.48 33.15 -16.43
CA ASP A 584 11.51 33.33 -15.41
C ASP A 584 11.66 32.08 -14.51
N GLN A 585 12.64 32.12 -13.62
CA GLN A 585 12.95 31.00 -12.73
C GLN A 585 11.80 30.66 -11.77
N LYS A 586 11.16 31.67 -11.18
CA LYS A 586 10.11 31.52 -10.17
C LYS A 586 8.82 31.03 -10.80
N SER A 587 8.42 31.60 -11.94
CA SER A 587 7.22 31.13 -12.65
C SER A 587 7.37 29.69 -13.17
N LYS A 588 8.58 29.27 -13.58
CA LYS A 588 8.86 27.86 -13.93
C LYS A 588 8.85 26.93 -12.71
N GLU A 589 9.32 27.38 -11.55
CA GLU A 589 9.22 26.63 -10.29
C GLU A 589 7.76 26.47 -9.83
N GLU A 590 6.98 27.56 -9.82
CA GLU A 590 5.55 27.53 -9.51
C GLU A 590 4.74 26.67 -10.49
N LEU A 591 5.19 26.50 -11.74
CA LEU A 591 4.59 25.60 -12.72
C LEU A 591 5.05 24.14 -12.51
N LEU A 592 6.32 23.90 -12.18
CA LEU A 592 6.87 22.57 -11.88
C LEU A 592 6.23 21.97 -10.62
N LEU A 593 6.03 22.77 -9.56
CA LEU A 593 5.41 22.33 -8.31
C LEU A 593 3.93 21.91 -8.45
N LYS A 594 3.30 22.16 -9.62
CA LYS A 594 1.93 21.72 -9.97
C LYS A 594 1.91 20.39 -10.76
N GLN A 595 3.07 19.86 -11.16
CA GLN A 595 3.17 18.62 -11.94
C GLN A 595 3.29 17.38 -11.04
N ARG A 596 3.00 16.19 -11.59
CA ARG A 596 3.11 14.91 -10.87
C ARG A 596 4.55 14.39 -10.85
N ALA A 597 4.94 13.71 -9.78
CA ALA A 597 6.26 13.09 -9.69
C ALA A 597 6.35 11.91 -10.67
N GLY A 598 7.49 11.74 -11.32
CA GLY A 598 7.67 10.82 -12.46
C GLY A 598 7.57 11.51 -13.83
N SER A 599 6.92 12.68 -13.92
CA SER A 599 6.85 13.45 -15.17
C SER A 599 8.25 13.82 -15.68
N GLY A 600 8.47 13.71 -16.99
CA GLY A 600 9.72 14.10 -17.65
C GLY A 600 9.73 15.58 -18.04
N PHE A 601 10.84 16.28 -17.85
CA PHE A 601 11.00 17.70 -18.12
C PHE A 601 12.12 17.90 -19.12
N TYR A 602 11.78 18.53 -20.26
CA TYR A 602 12.59 18.54 -21.47
C TYR A 602 13.15 19.92 -21.76
N LEU A 603 14.46 19.95 -22.04
CA LEU A 603 15.25 21.11 -22.42
C LEU A 603 16.20 20.73 -23.58
N PRO A 604 16.79 21.68 -24.31
CA PRO A 604 17.65 21.36 -25.46
C PRO A 604 18.78 20.39 -25.11
N GLY A 605 18.71 19.16 -25.64
CA GLY A 605 19.71 18.10 -25.45
C GLY A 605 19.69 17.38 -24.09
N HIS A 606 18.69 17.61 -23.22
CA HIS A 606 18.63 16.97 -21.90
C HIS A 606 17.20 16.76 -21.38
N VAL A 607 17.04 15.80 -20.47
CA VAL A 607 15.79 15.51 -19.77
C VAL A 607 16.05 15.17 -18.30
N PHE A 608 15.13 15.57 -17.42
CA PHE A 608 15.12 15.14 -16.03
C PHE A 608 13.73 14.67 -15.58
N MET A 609 13.68 13.76 -14.61
CA MET A 609 12.43 13.33 -13.98
C MET A 609 12.20 14.13 -12.70
N TYR A 610 11.00 14.67 -12.52
CA TYR A 610 10.63 15.34 -11.27
C TYR A 610 10.30 14.32 -10.18
N LEU A 611 10.88 14.46 -8.98
CA LEU A 611 10.60 13.60 -7.84
C LEU A 611 9.50 14.16 -6.92
N GLY A 612 9.24 15.46 -6.94
CA GLY A 612 8.43 16.12 -5.91
C GLY A 612 9.27 17.05 -5.05
N LYS A 613 8.90 17.18 -3.78
CA LYS A 613 9.53 18.06 -2.79
C LYS A 613 10.45 17.31 -1.83
N ASP A 614 11.48 18.00 -1.32
CA ASP A 614 12.28 17.56 -0.17
C ASP A 614 11.69 18.04 1.17
N GLN A 615 12.37 17.73 2.29
CA GLN A 615 11.92 18.13 3.63
C GLN A 615 11.89 19.65 3.86
N ASN A 616 12.52 20.43 2.98
CA ASN A 616 12.55 21.89 2.99
C ASN A 616 11.59 22.47 1.93
N ASN A 617 10.62 21.68 1.44
CA ASN A 617 9.69 22.00 0.35
C ASN A 617 10.32 22.26 -1.03
N ARG A 618 11.63 22.05 -1.22
CA ARG A 618 12.35 22.42 -2.44
C ARG A 618 12.03 21.44 -3.58
N PRO A 619 11.90 21.90 -4.84
CA PRO A 619 11.66 21.02 -5.98
C PRO A 619 12.88 20.15 -6.27
N MET A 620 12.69 18.83 -6.32
CA MET A 620 13.78 17.86 -6.53
C MET A 620 13.57 17.07 -7.81
N ILE A 621 14.68 16.81 -8.50
CA ILE A 621 14.72 16.13 -9.80
C ILE A 621 15.78 15.04 -9.77
N ILE A 622 15.66 14.03 -10.62
CA ILE A 622 16.69 13.01 -10.84
C ILE A 622 17.04 12.93 -12.34
N HIS A 623 18.33 12.91 -12.64
CA HIS A 623 18.83 12.92 -14.01
C HIS A 623 20.29 12.44 -14.16
N GLN A 624 20.62 11.93 -15.35
CA GLN A 624 21.98 11.59 -15.77
C GLN A 624 22.59 12.77 -16.54
N TYR A 625 23.66 13.40 -16.06
CA TYR A 625 24.18 14.60 -16.73
C TYR A 625 25.69 14.79 -16.62
N GLY A 626 26.27 15.52 -17.59
CA GLY A 626 27.71 15.73 -17.70
C GLY A 626 28.28 16.82 -16.78
N TYR A 627 27.68 18.01 -16.77
CA TYR A 627 28.20 19.18 -16.04
C TYR A 627 27.12 19.99 -15.31
N SER A 628 27.49 20.59 -14.17
CA SER A 628 26.70 21.62 -13.47
C SER A 628 27.62 22.70 -12.88
N TYR A 629 27.05 23.85 -12.50
CA TYR A 629 27.76 24.90 -11.78
C TYR A 629 27.43 24.81 -10.28
N ILE A 630 28.43 24.47 -9.47
CA ILE A 630 28.32 24.33 -8.01
C ILE A 630 29.31 25.31 -7.37
N ASN A 631 28.82 26.13 -6.43
CA ASN A 631 29.57 27.23 -5.80
C ASN A 631 30.27 28.12 -6.85
N GLY A 632 29.56 28.46 -7.93
CA GLY A 632 30.05 29.27 -9.05
C GLY A 632 31.00 28.58 -10.03
N LYS A 633 31.52 27.39 -9.72
CA LYS A 633 32.49 26.66 -10.55
C LYS A 633 31.80 25.57 -11.38
N LYS A 634 32.17 25.44 -12.67
CA LYS A 634 31.75 24.31 -13.52
C LYS A 634 32.40 23.02 -13.00
N GLN A 635 31.60 22.00 -12.72
CA GLN A 635 32.06 20.69 -12.27
C GLN A 635 31.58 19.60 -13.24
N ALA A 636 32.46 18.63 -13.53
CA ALA A 636 32.10 17.38 -14.18
C ALA A 636 31.39 16.47 -13.16
N ARG A 637 30.31 15.79 -13.58
CA ARG A 637 29.48 14.94 -12.72
C ARG A 637 29.32 13.53 -13.31
N PHE A 638 28.95 13.43 -14.59
CA PHE A 638 28.86 12.20 -15.39
C PHE A 638 28.26 11.00 -14.65
N ARG A 639 27.12 11.23 -13.99
CA ARG A 639 26.36 10.20 -13.26
C ARG A 639 24.90 10.60 -13.08
N THR A 640 24.07 9.66 -12.65
CA THR A 640 22.74 9.93 -12.11
C THR A 640 22.87 10.61 -10.76
N GLU A 641 22.27 11.79 -10.60
CA GLU A 641 22.12 12.43 -9.29
C GLU A 641 20.68 12.93 -9.09
N ILE A 642 20.25 12.87 -7.84
CA ILE A 642 19.13 13.68 -7.35
C ILE A 642 19.66 15.09 -7.05
N THR A 643 19.08 16.10 -7.70
CA THR A 643 19.46 17.51 -7.55
C THR A 643 18.24 18.38 -7.28
N ASP A 644 18.48 19.60 -6.80
CA ASP A 644 17.46 20.65 -6.75
C ASP A 644 17.13 21.09 -8.19
N ALA A 645 15.86 21.32 -8.53
CA ALA A 645 15.48 21.78 -9.87
C ALA A 645 16.14 23.12 -10.25
N ASN A 646 16.45 23.94 -9.24
CA ASN A 646 17.18 25.20 -9.38
C ASN A 646 18.71 25.02 -9.49
N GLN A 647 19.24 23.79 -9.46
CA GLN A 647 20.66 23.50 -9.68
C GLN A 647 21.13 24.11 -11.01
N LYS A 648 22.16 24.96 -10.92
CA LYS A 648 22.73 25.66 -12.06
C LYS A 648 23.35 24.71 -13.09
N SER A 649 22.93 24.87 -14.35
CA SER A 649 23.45 24.20 -15.54
C SER A 649 24.45 25.09 -16.27
N SER A 650 24.23 26.41 -16.25
CA SER A 650 25.16 27.45 -16.70
C SER A 650 25.59 28.36 -15.54
N LYS A 651 26.52 29.29 -15.76
CA LYS A 651 26.97 30.27 -14.75
C LYS A 651 25.79 31.08 -14.16
N HIS A 652 24.75 31.32 -14.97
CA HIS A 652 23.63 32.19 -14.62
C HIS A 652 22.33 31.42 -14.32
N HIS A 653 22.03 30.34 -15.05
CA HIS A 653 20.69 29.71 -15.06
C HIS A 653 20.69 28.25 -14.60
N SER A 654 19.53 27.79 -14.12
CA SER A 654 19.26 26.41 -13.69
C SER A 654 18.99 25.43 -14.84
N PHE A 655 18.91 24.14 -14.54
CA PHE A 655 18.29 23.17 -15.47
C PHE A 655 16.83 23.52 -15.76
N LEU A 656 16.05 23.86 -14.73
CA LEU A 656 14.64 24.24 -14.87
C LEU A 656 14.43 25.46 -15.77
N TYR A 657 15.33 26.44 -15.76
CA TYR A 657 15.24 27.65 -16.60
C TYR A 657 15.13 27.35 -18.09
N TYR A 658 15.84 26.33 -18.57
CA TYR A 658 15.85 25.95 -19.99
C TYR A 658 14.75 24.94 -20.36
N VAL A 659 13.85 24.58 -19.42
CA VAL A 659 12.73 23.67 -19.72
C VAL A 659 11.74 24.35 -20.66
N ASN A 660 11.50 23.65 -21.77
CA ASN A 660 10.54 23.97 -22.81
C ASN A 660 9.19 23.31 -22.56
N THR A 661 9.18 22.06 -22.10
CA THR A 661 7.96 21.25 -22.00
C THR A 661 8.14 20.18 -20.92
N ALA A 662 7.08 19.92 -20.15
CA ALA A 662 6.98 18.72 -19.33
C ALA A 662 6.03 17.72 -19.99
N VAL A 663 6.33 16.43 -19.90
CA VAL A 663 5.49 15.33 -20.37
C VAL A 663 5.04 14.52 -19.16
N ASN A 664 3.72 14.55 -18.92
CA ASN A 664 3.06 13.70 -17.96
C ASN A 664 2.68 12.38 -18.64
N PHE A 665 3.38 11.29 -18.29
CA PHE A 665 3.16 9.95 -18.82
C PHE A 665 1.97 9.20 -18.19
N TYR A 666 1.25 9.84 -17.25
CA TYR A 666 0.09 9.26 -16.55
C TYR A 666 -1.27 9.58 -17.19
N GLU A 667 -1.29 10.26 -18.34
CA GLU A 667 -2.51 10.71 -19.04
C GLU A 667 -2.53 10.27 -20.51
#